data_AF-A0AAW2WHT6-F1
#
_entry.id   AF-A0AAW2WHT6-F1
#
_cell.length_a   1.000
_cell.length_b   1.000
_cell.length_c   1.000
_cell.angle_alpha   90.00
_cell.angle_beta   90.00
_cell.angle_gamma   90.00
#
_symmetry.space_group_name_H-M   'P 1'
#
loop_
_entity.id
_entity.type
_entity.pdbx_description
1 polymer ?
#
loop_
_entity_poly.entity_id
_entity_poly.type
_entity_poly.pdbx_seq_one_letter_code
_entity_poly.pdbx_strand_id
1 'polypeptide(L)'
;MGWLQKPQQTFAVAQLLNIKSEYNISEACYDRLMSVIKTMLPEGEKLPNNLYKTKKQLAKLGLGYEKIDACVNNCMLYYKENKDKQQCLVCGHPRYKPRKPEKVLRYLPLIPRLQRLYASNYTCEHMTWHANNLCEEGSMAHPSHGDAWKHFDRTHPSFASDARNVRLGLCTDGFSPFGNSSTPYSCWPVIITVYNLPPWMCMQEPFMFLNMVIPGPKSPGKNIDVFLRPLIDELKILWTSGVQTYDVCNKQNFSMRAALLWTISDFPAHAMLSGWSTHGWLACPYCMDMTKSFNLRYGRKASWFDCHRQFLPLDHPYRKQAYKFHKGRIENDQPPIRLSGEEVCQRVEGLPDITFGKPPGGTQPIHGFGQTHNWVKKCIFWELPYWHTNLIRHNLDVMHIEKNVFDNIFNTVMDVKDKTKDNIKTRKDLELYCSRHEMHLFEGTNGKVYKPKTSYTLSKTQKKEVCSWAKSLKLPDGYFASIARCVNEDECKFYGMKSHDCHVFMQRLLPIAFRDLFPKTIWEALTELSMFFRDICSTVLRVEHMEQLEKNIVEILCKFEKIFPPGFFDSMEHLPIHLAYEAKVGGPVQYRWMYPFERQHILSTVLWNLDIIRDRDFPQWLLAHIQHTQNEVDDVIRKLANGPSRRVSCYKGYFVNGFKFHTVEYGQSKATTNYGVCVLGSTYSECEVDYYGLLEEVVELEYYGLGMPLHYLSATEAEEVNSVEFEALRHAMDSYPTRIGDEEHDEEEEFEEIESEEDSQD
;
A
#
# COMPACT_ATOMS: atom_id res chain seq x y z
N MET A 1 40.45 19.93 22.77
CA MET A 1 39.77 19.75 21.47
C MET A 1 38.40 19.12 21.69
N GLY A 2 37.38 19.93 22.02
CA GLY A 2 36.12 19.47 22.64
C GLY A 2 34.83 19.71 21.85
N TRP A 3 34.88 19.82 20.53
CA TRP A 3 33.71 20.16 19.72
C TRP A 3 33.65 19.28 18.46
N LEU A 4 33.17 18.02 18.59
CA LEU A 4 32.67 17.20 17.45
C LEU A 4 31.90 15.91 17.85
N GLN A 5 31.86 15.49 19.12
CA GLN A 5 31.42 14.11 19.45
C GLN A 5 29.89 13.82 19.45
N LYS A 6 28.99 14.76 19.76
CA LYS A 6 27.55 14.44 19.95
C LYS A 6 26.75 14.19 18.65
N PRO A 7 26.90 14.98 17.57
CA PRO A 7 26.14 14.77 16.33
C PRO A 7 26.52 13.47 15.62
N GLN A 8 27.81 13.15 15.54
CA GLN A 8 28.33 11.94 14.89
C GLN A 8 27.89 10.66 15.61
N GLN A 9 27.91 10.64 16.95
CA GLN A 9 27.41 9.50 17.74
C GLN A 9 25.91 9.26 17.51
N THR A 10 25.13 10.34 17.49
CA THR A 10 23.68 10.24 17.30
C THR A 10 23.34 9.76 15.89
N PHE A 11 24.09 10.21 14.89
CA PHE A 11 24.02 9.74 13.51
C PHE A 11 24.37 8.25 13.39
N ALA A 12 25.49 7.81 13.99
CA ALA A 12 25.89 6.40 13.98
C ALA A 12 24.82 5.49 14.63
N VAL A 13 24.24 5.90 15.75
CA VAL A 13 23.15 5.17 16.44
C VAL A 13 21.89 5.09 15.58
N ALA A 14 21.57 6.15 14.84
CA ALA A 14 20.44 6.15 13.91
C ALA A 14 20.68 5.20 12.72
N GLN A 15 21.89 5.21 12.15
CA GLN A 15 22.28 4.31 11.05
C GLN A 15 22.26 2.85 11.49
N LEU A 16 22.83 2.52 12.66
CA LEU A 16 22.84 1.15 13.19
C LEU A 16 21.42 0.65 13.49
N LEU A 17 20.54 1.51 14.02
CA LEU A 17 19.13 1.14 14.21
C LEU A 17 18.40 0.97 12.87
N ASN A 18 18.76 1.76 11.85
CA ASN A 18 18.23 1.60 10.50
C ASN A 18 18.62 0.23 9.94
N ILE A 19 19.91 -0.11 9.95
CA ILE A 19 20.47 -1.43 9.57
C ILE A 19 19.73 -2.55 10.30
N LYS A 20 19.55 -2.46 11.62
CA LYS A 20 18.79 -3.45 12.37
C LYS A 20 17.38 -3.64 11.81
N SER A 21 16.70 -2.54 11.54
CA SER A 21 15.31 -2.54 11.10
C SER A 21 15.23 -3.09 9.69
N GLU A 22 16.10 -2.64 8.79
CA GLU A 22 16.25 -3.05 7.40
C GLU A 22 16.55 -4.54 7.23
N TYR A 23 17.52 -5.09 7.97
CA TYR A 23 17.91 -6.51 7.86
C TYR A 23 17.22 -7.42 8.89
N ASN A 24 16.19 -6.93 9.58
CA ASN A 24 15.48 -7.67 10.63
C ASN A 24 16.41 -8.35 11.65
N ILE A 25 17.55 -7.71 11.96
CA ILE A 25 18.56 -8.27 12.87
C ILE A 25 17.86 -8.54 14.20
N SER A 26 18.04 -9.73 14.78
CA SER A 26 17.43 -10.06 16.06
C SER A 26 17.88 -9.09 17.18
N GLU A 27 17.11 -8.94 18.26
CA GLU A 27 17.56 -8.11 19.39
C GLU A 27 18.89 -8.60 19.98
N ALA A 28 19.03 -9.92 20.11
CA ALA A 28 20.27 -10.54 20.59
C ALA A 28 21.45 -10.27 19.67
N CYS A 29 21.28 -10.41 18.35
CA CYS A 29 22.35 -10.13 17.38
C CYS A 29 22.74 -8.65 17.38
N TYR A 30 21.76 -7.74 17.41
CA TYR A 30 22.03 -6.31 17.51
C TYR A 30 22.78 -5.94 18.79
N ASP A 31 22.36 -6.47 19.93
CA ASP A 31 23.01 -6.21 21.21
C ASP A 31 24.46 -6.72 21.22
N ARG A 32 24.71 -7.89 20.64
CA ARG A 32 26.06 -8.44 20.47
C ARG A 32 26.90 -7.57 19.53
N LEU A 33 26.36 -7.19 18.37
CA LEU A 33 27.03 -6.31 17.40
C LEU A 33 27.40 -4.96 18.03
N MET A 34 26.47 -4.32 18.75
CA MET A 34 26.72 -3.07 19.46
C MET A 34 27.80 -3.22 20.53
N SER A 35 27.85 -4.36 21.23
CA SER A 35 28.90 -4.63 22.20
C SER A 35 30.28 -4.75 21.55
N VAL A 36 30.38 -5.40 20.39
CA VAL A 36 31.64 -5.55 19.64
C VAL A 36 32.10 -4.22 19.04
N ILE A 37 31.19 -3.46 18.41
CA ILE A 37 31.52 -2.12 17.89
C ILE A 37 32.06 -1.24 19.01
N LYS A 38 31.45 -1.32 20.21
CA LYS A 38 31.87 -0.56 21.37
C LYS A 38 33.28 -0.92 21.85
N THR A 39 33.70 -2.19 21.73
CA THR A 39 35.08 -2.60 22.09
C THR A 39 36.13 -2.13 21.08
N MET A 40 35.72 -1.78 19.85
CA MET A 40 36.61 -1.25 18.81
C MET A 40 36.79 0.28 18.90
N LEU A 41 36.05 0.96 19.79
CA LEU A 41 36.07 2.42 19.93
C LEU A 41 36.93 2.86 21.13
N PRO A 42 37.49 4.10 21.12
CA PRO A 42 38.35 4.60 22.19
C PRO A 42 37.67 4.63 23.57
N GLU A 43 38.46 4.45 24.63
CA GLU A 43 37.99 4.58 26.02
C GLU A 43 37.31 5.94 26.27
N GLY A 44 36.09 5.92 26.81
CA GLY A 44 35.27 7.11 27.06
C GLY A 44 34.21 7.42 26.00
N GLU A 45 34.07 6.57 24.98
CA GLU A 45 32.96 6.63 24.02
C GLU A 45 31.57 6.47 24.70
N LYS A 46 30.51 6.96 24.06
CA LYS A 46 29.14 7.02 24.62
C LYS A 46 28.07 6.30 23.80
N LEU A 47 28.48 5.44 22.87
CA LEU A 47 27.61 4.60 22.07
C LEU A 47 26.80 3.64 22.98
N PRO A 48 25.49 3.47 22.74
CA PRO A 48 24.67 2.50 23.46
C PRO A 48 25.17 1.08 23.17
N ASN A 49 25.15 0.20 24.17
CA ASN A 49 25.61 -1.19 24.03
C ASN A 49 24.47 -2.19 23.77
N ASN A 50 23.24 -1.71 23.61
CA ASN A 50 22.08 -2.55 23.32
C ASN A 50 20.93 -1.73 22.70
N LEU A 51 19.94 -2.44 22.19
CA LEU A 51 18.76 -1.91 21.53
C LEU A 51 17.94 -1.01 22.46
N TYR A 52 17.78 -1.40 23.72
CA TYR A 52 17.03 -0.61 24.70
C TYR A 52 17.63 0.78 24.89
N LYS A 53 18.96 0.87 25.10
CA LYS A 53 19.67 2.15 25.26
C LYS A 53 19.70 2.94 23.96
N THR A 54 19.85 2.26 22.81
CA THR A 54 19.74 2.86 21.47
C THR A 54 18.39 3.56 21.29
N LYS A 55 17.29 2.83 21.52
CA LYS A 55 15.93 3.38 21.44
C LYS A 55 15.71 4.51 22.44
N LYS A 56 16.23 4.39 23.67
CA LYS A 56 16.14 5.44 24.70
C LYS A 56 16.91 6.71 24.32
N GLN A 57 18.05 6.58 23.65
CA GLN A 57 18.83 7.71 23.16
C GLN A 57 18.12 8.41 22.00
N LEU A 58 17.64 7.67 21.00
CA LEU A 58 16.92 8.23 19.84
C LEU A 58 15.54 8.77 20.21
N ALA A 59 14.89 8.25 21.25
CA ALA A 59 13.64 8.81 21.76
C ALA A 59 13.77 10.30 22.13
N LYS A 60 14.95 10.74 22.58
CA LYS A 60 15.23 12.15 22.90
C LYS A 60 15.23 13.07 21.67
N LEU A 61 15.31 12.51 20.47
CA LEU A 61 15.22 13.25 19.20
C LEU A 61 13.78 13.33 18.67
N GLY A 62 12.79 12.92 19.46
CA GLY A 62 11.39 12.87 19.02
C GLY A 62 11.12 11.72 18.02
N LEU A 63 11.98 10.69 18.01
CA LEU A 63 11.78 9.42 17.29
C LEU A 63 11.14 8.34 18.19
N GLY A 64 10.77 8.72 19.42
CA GLY A 64 10.08 7.84 20.36
C GLY A 64 8.59 7.73 20.06
N TYR A 65 7.93 6.83 20.79
CA TYR A 65 6.48 6.73 20.85
C TYR A 65 6.03 6.73 22.31
N GLU A 66 4.86 7.27 22.56
CA GLU A 66 4.18 7.23 23.83
C GLU A 66 3.39 5.92 23.96
N LYS A 67 3.49 5.29 25.13
CA LYS A 67 2.68 4.14 25.50
C LYS A 67 1.50 4.65 26.31
N ILE A 68 0.30 4.53 25.75
CA ILE A 68 -0.94 4.91 26.40
C ILE A 68 -1.74 3.64 26.68
N ASP A 69 -1.97 3.35 27.96
CA ASP A 69 -2.74 2.15 28.31
C ASP A 69 -4.20 2.33 27.90
N ALA A 70 -4.82 1.23 27.47
CA ALA A 70 -6.21 1.20 27.05
C ALA A 70 -6.97 0.12 27.82
N CYS A 71 -8.27 0.31 28.00
CA CYS A 71 -9.13 -0.76 28.47
C CYS A 71 -9.16 -1.91 27.46
N VAL A 72 -9.10 -3.16 27.93
CA VAL A 72 -9.18 -4.36 27.06
C VAL A 72 -10.47 -4.40 26.22
N ASN A 73 -11.55 -3.82 26.75
CA ASN A 73 -12.84 -3.70 26.09
C ASN A 73 -12.96 -2.44 25.22
N ASN A 74 -11.88 -1.68 25.00
CA ASN A 74 -11.82 -0.45 24.22
C ASN A 74 -12.73 0.68 24.73
N CYS A 75 -13.12 0.68 26.01
CA CYS A 75 -14.04 1.69 26.53
C CYS A 75 -13.41 3.07 26.73
N MET A 76 -12.12 3.12 27.07
CA MET A 76 -11.38 4.35 27.38
C MET A 76 -9.88 4.14 27.26
N LEU A 77 -9.15 5.25 27.13
CA LEU A 77 -7.70 5.33 27.36
C LEU A 77 -7.42 5.81 28.80
N TYR A 78 -6.36 5.29 29.40
CA TYR A 78 -5.77 5.83 30.62
C TYR A 78 -4.87 7.02 30.25
N TYR A 79 -5.50 8.09 29.80
CA TYR A 79 -4.90 9.28 29.20
C TYR A 79 -5.40 10.54 29.91
N LYS A 80 -4.51 11.54 30.07
CA LYS A 80 -4.76 12.81 30.81
C LYS A 80 -5.44 12.60 32.16
N GLU A 81 -6.63 13.14 32.38
CA GLU A 81 -7.45 13.00 33.60
C GLU A 81 -7.67 11.54 34.05
N ASN A 82 -7.56 10.57 33.14
CA ASN A 82 -7.70 9.15 33.43
C ASN A 82 -6.36 8.41 33.62
N LYS A 83 -5.21 9.10 33.52
CA LYS A 83 -3.88 8.49 33.51
C LYS A 83 -3.55 7.67 34.76
N ASP A 84 -4.06 8.06 35.93
CA ASP A 84 -3.75 7.40 37.20
C ASP A 84 -4.83 6.41 37.66
N LYS A 85 -5.90 6.24 36.88
CA LYS A 85 -6.94 5.26 37.17
C LYS A 85 -6.37 3.84 37.07
N GLN A 86 -6.79 2.99 38.00
CA GLN A 86 -6.36 1.59 38.11
C GLN A 86 -7.36 0.61 37.48
N GLN A 87 -8.57 1.08 37.18
CA GLN A 87 -9.65 0.31 36.57
C GLN A 87 -10.43 1.19 35.59
N CYS A 88 -11.10 0.54 34.63
CA CYS A 88 -11.90 1.23 33.64
C CYS A 88 -13.14 1.85 34.30
N LEU A 89 -13.38 3.13 34.05
CA LEU A 89 -14.54 3.86 34.57
C LEU A 89 -15.87 3.41 33.95
N VAL A 90 -15.83 2.72 32.81
CA VAL A 90 -17.03 2.30 32.06
C VAL A 90 -17.41 0.85 32.38
N CYS A 91 -16.45 -0.09 32.30
CA CYS A 91 -16.73 -1.52 32.47
C CYS A 91 -16.15 -2.13 33.75
N GLY A 92 -15.45 -1.36 34.59
CA GLY A 92 -14.83 -1.84 35.83
C GLY A 92 -13.60 -2.74 35.63
N HIS A 93 -13.25 -3.11 34.38
CA HIS A 93 -12.13 -4.01 34.12
C HIS A 93 -10.81 -3.44 34.66
N PRO A 94 -10.00 -4.22 35.39
CA PRO A 94 -8.67 -3.80 35.83
C PRO A 94 -7.80 -3.34 34.65
N ARG A 95 -6.95 -2.36 34.89
CA ARG A 95 -5.97 -1.87 33.90
C ARG A 95 -4.86 -2.88 33.62
N TYR A 96 -4.46 -3.61 34.66
CA TYR A 96 -3.26 -4.44 34.66
C TYR A 96 -3.60 -5.92 34.80
N LYS A 97 -2.93 -6.75 33.98
CA LYS A 97 -2.62 -8.14 34.30
C LYS A 97 -1.33 -8.16 35.14
N PRO A 98 -0.94 -9.24 35.85
CA PRO A 98 0.18 -9.21 36.79
C PRO A 98 1.41 -8.43 36.26
N ARG A 99 1.60 -7.23 36.82
CA ARG A 99 2.66 -6.23 36.51
C ARG A 99 2.74 -5.69 35.06
N LYS A 100 1.73 -5.86 34.21
CA LYS A 100 1.71 -5.31 32.83
C LYS A 100 0.33 -4.77 32.43
N PRO A 101 0.26 -3.62 31.74
CA PRO A 101 -1.00 -3.14 31.16
C PRO A 101 -1.57 -4.17 30.19
N GLU A 102 -2.88 -4.35 30.21
CA GLU A 102 -3.52 -5.37 29.39
C GLU A 102 -3.59 -5.01 27.90
N LYS A 103 -3.71 -3.72 27.58
CA LYS A 103 -3.73 -3.21 26.22
C LYS A 103 -3.01 -1.86 26.17
N VAL A 104 -2.17 -1.65 25.16
CA VAL A 104 -1.32 -0.45 25.04
C VAL A 104 -1.41 0.11 23.62
N LEU A 105 -1.95 1.31 23.49
CA LEU A 105 -1.86 2.14 22.29
C LEU A 105 -0.43 2.67 22.17
N ARG A 106 0.14 2.55 20.97
CA ARG A 106 1.41 3.19 20.62
C ARG A 106 1.08 4.46 19.87
N TYR A 107 1.26 5.60 20.52
CA TYR A 107 1.00 6.91 19.95
C TYR A 107 2.32 7.59 19.58
N LEU A 108 2.40 8.17 18.40
CA LEU A 108 3.57 8.87 17.93
C LEU A 108 3.16 10.34 17.66
N PRO A 109 3.57 11.27 18.54
CA PRO A 109 3.14 12.67 18.50
C PRO A 109 3.33 13.31 17.12
N LEU A 110 2.31 14.03 16.66
CA LEU A 110 2.29 14.69 15.36
C LEU A 110 3.12 15.97 15.37
N ILE A 111 2.97 16.80 16.41
CA ILE A 111 3.61 18.13 16.48
C ILE A 111 5.12 18.08 16.23
N PRO A 112 5.92 17.24 16.93
CA PRO A 112 7.37 17.21 16.73
C PRO A 112 7.77 16.75 15.33
N ARG A 113 6.92 15.98 14.65
CA ARG A 113 7.18 15.50 13.28
C ARG A 113 7.00 16.60 12.26
N LEU A 114 5.94 17.39 12.41
CA LEU A 114 5.72 18.57 11.58
C LEU A 114 6.83 19.60 11.78
N GLN A 115 7.27 19.84 13.02
CA GLN A 115 8.40 20.73 13.31
C GLN A 115 9.70 20.26 12.62
N ARG A 116 9.93 18.95 12.51
CA ARG A 116 11.12 18.42 11.80
C ARG A 116 11.11 18.73 10.31
N LEU A 117 9.95 18.81 9.66
CA LEU A 117 9.87 19.22 8.26
C LEU A 117 10.35 20.66 8.05
N TYR A 118 10.15 21.54 9.05
CA TYR A 118 10.67 22.92 9.02
C TYR A 118 12.11 23.05 9.51
N ALA A 119 12.60 22.10 10.30
CA ALA A 119 13.98 22.10 10.80
C ALA A 119 15.00 21.52 9.82
N SER A 120 14.56 20.91 8.72
CA SER A 120 15.42 20.28 7.71
C SER A 120 15.52 21.13 6.45
N ASN A 121 16.76 21.44 6.05
CA ASN A 121 17.04 22.15 4.78
C ASN A 121 16.52 21.38 3.55
N TYR A 122 16.33 20.06 3.66
CA TYR A 122 15.81 19.25 2.56
C TYR A 122 14.30 19.44 2.35
N THR A 123 13.54 19.78 3.41
CA THR A 123 12.07 19.79 3.36
C THR A 123 11.44 21.18 3.53
N CYS A 124 12.15 22.13 4.17
CA CYS A 124 11.53 23.41 4.55
C CYS A 124 11.03 24.22 3.36
N GLU A 125 11.75 24.28 2.23
CA GLU A 125 11.29 25.00 1.03
C GLU A 125 10.00 24.37 0.46
N HIS A 126 9.93 23.05 0.49
CA HIS A 126 8.80 22.28 -0.02
C HIS A 126 7.53 22.43 0.83
N MET A 127 7.63 22.81 2.11
CA MET A 127 6.48 23.00 2.98
C MET A 127 5.58 24.18 2.60
N THR A 128 6.04 25.06 1.70
CA THR A 128 5.25 26.15 1.13
C THR A 128 5.01 25.99 -0.37
N TRP A 129 5.34 24.81 -0.94
CA TRP A 129 5.27 24.55 -2.38
C TRP A 129 3.90 24.88 -2.98
N HIS A 130 2.83 24.46 -2.30
CA HIS A 130 1.44 24.66 -2.76
C HIS A 130 1.04 26.13 -2.95
N ALA A 131 1.69 27.08 -2.25
CA ALA A 131 1.39 28.50 -2.36
C ALA A 131 2.06 29.15 -3.57
N ASN A 132 3.21 28.62 -3.99
CA ASN A 132 4.03 29.17 -5.07
C ASN A 132 3.84 28.46 -6.42
N ASN A 133 3.13 27.32 -6.42
CA ASN A 133 2.96 26.49 -7.62
C ASN A 133 1.48 26.41 -7.98
N LEU A 134 1.02 27.45 -8.69
CA LEU A 134 -0.31 27.50 -9.25
C LEU A 134 -0.41 26.58 -10.47
N CYS A 135 -1.53 25.89 -10.62
CA CYS A 135 -1.86 25.18 -11.85
C CYS A 135 -2.47 26.14 -12.87
N GLU A 136 -2.42 25.74 -14.14
CA GLU A 136 -3.21 26.37 -15.21
C GLU A 136 -4.69 26.44 -14.80
N GLU A 137 -5.37 27.52 -15.21
CA GLU A 137 -6.78 27.69 -14.94
C GLU A 137 -7.60 26.49 -15.44
N GLY A 138 -8.49 25.97 -14.58
CA GLY A 138 -9.29 24.78 -14.87
C GLY A 138 -8.54 23.44 -14.75
N SER A 139 -7.23 23.43 -14.53
CA SER A 139 -6.44 22.21 -14.32
C SER A 139 -6.16 21.94 -12.83
N MET A 140 -6.07 20.66 -12.46
CA MET A 140 -5.81 20.21 -11.09
C MET A 140 -4.80 19.07 -11.09
N ALA A 141 -3.58 19.34 -10.62
CA ALA A 141 -2.50 18.34 -10.46
C ALA A 141 -2.19 17.99 -9.00
N HIS A 142 -2.86 18.63 -8.04
CA HIS A 142 -2.56 18.53 -6.61
C HIS A 142 -3.81 18.89 -5.79
N PRO A 143 -4.01 18.38 -4.56
CA PRO A 143 -5.19 18.67 -3.75
C PRO A 143 -5.42 20.17 -3.49
N SER A 144 -4.35 20.98 -3.45
CA SER A 144 -4.46 22.45 -3.31
C SER A 144 -5.19 23.14 -4.47
N HIS A 145 -5.32 22.47 -5.61
CA HIS A 145 -6.04 22.99 -6.77
C HIS A 145 -7.54 22.65 -6.74
N GLY A 146 -7.98 21.73 -5.88
CA GLY A 146 -9.38 21.35 -5.74
C GLY A 146 -10.22 22.35 -4.95
N ASP A 147 -11.53 22.31 -5.15
CA ASP A 147 -12.47 23.23 -4.48
C ASP A 147 -12.47 23.11 -2.95
N ALA A 148 -12.24 21.91 -2.39
CA ALA A 148 -12.20 21.70 -0.95
C ALA A 148 -11.10 22.53 -0.29
N TRP A 149 -9.90 22.55 -0.86
CA TRP A 149 -8.80 23.35 -0.34
C TRP A 149 -9.08 24.84 -0.50
N LYS A 150 -9.48 25.26 -1.71
CA LYS A 150 -9.80 26.66 -2.01
C LYS A 150 -10.92 27.19 -1.12
N HIS A 151 -11.97 26.39 -0.89
CA HIS A 151 -13.06 26.71 0.01
C HIS A 151 -12.56 26.81 1.45
N PHE A 152 -11.77 25.84 1.92
CA PHE A 152 -11.19 25.86 3.26
C PHE A 152 -10.39 27.15 3.51
N ASP A 153 -9.57 27.57 2.55
CA ASP A 153 -8.76 28.78 2.66
C ASP A 153 -9.60 30.06 2.68
N ARG A 154 -10.69 30.12 1.90
CA ARG A 154 -11.65 31.24 1.91
C ARG A 154 -12.43 31.30 3.21
N THR A 155 -12.83 30.16 3.75
CA THR A 155 -13.60 30.06 5.00
C THR A 155 -12.73 30.37 6.22
N HIS A 156 -11.43 30.04 6.17
CA HIS A 156 -10.48 30.22 7.27
C HIS A 156 -9.28 31.10 6.88
N PRO A 157 -9.49 32.38 6.54
CA PRO A 157 -8.44 33.26 6.01
C PRO A 157 -7.28 33.47 7.00
N SER A 158 -7.56 33.47 8.32
CA SER A 158 -6.52 33.57 9.36
C SER A 158 -5.61 32.36 9.43
N PHE A 159 -6.07 31.20 8.96
CA PHE A 159 -5.25 30.00 8.79
C PHE A 159 -4.49 30.06 7.47
N ALA A 160 -5.18 30.41 6.38
CA ALA A 160 -4.59 30.41 5.04
C ALA A 160 -3.55 31.52 4.81
N SER A 161 -3.59 32.61 5.59
CA SER A 161 -2.68 33.76 5.44
C SER A 161 -1.20 33.42 5.62
N ASP A 162 -0.87 32.35 6.34
CA ASP A 162 0.50 31.84 6.43
C ASP A 162 0.59 30.51 5.66
N ALA A 163 1.28 30.53 4.52
CA ALA A 163 1.50 29.36 3.68
C ALA A 163 2.24 28.22 4.41
N ARG A 164 2.88 28.49 5.55
CA ARG A 164 3.52 27.46 6.37
C ARG A 164 2.52 26.67 7.22
N ASN A 165 1.25 27.08 7.30
CA ASN A 165 0.24 26.28 7.99
C ASN A 165 -0.07 25.00 7.21
N VAL A 166 -0.20 23.89 7.93
CA VAL A 166 -0.14 22.55 7.36
C VAL A 166 -1.52 21.95 7.11
N ARG A 167 -1.80 21.47 5.90
CA ARG A 167 -2.99 20.68 5.57
C ARG A 167 -2.66 19.19 5.61
N LEU A 168 -3.52 18.41 6.25
CA LEU A 168 -3.30 17.00 6.53
C LEU A 168 -4.40 16.11 5.94
N GLY A 169 -4.04 14.89 5.56
CA GLY A 169 -4.96 13.78 5.30
C GLY A 169 -4.74 12.67 6.32
N LEU A 170 -5.80 11.94 6.70
CA LEU A 170 -5.71 10.81 7.62
C LEU A 170 -6.12 9.53 6.93
N CYS A 171 -5.30 8.48 7.02
CA CYS A 171 -5.59 7.16 6.50
C CYS A 171 -5.59 6.11 7.61
N THR A 172 -6.49 5.12 7.53
CA THR A 172 -6.45 3.93 8.40
C THR A 172 -7.06 2.72 7.71
N ASP A 173 -6.47 1.55 7.97
CA ASP A 173 -6.99 0.25 7.55
C ASP A 173 -6.51 -0.84 8.53
N GLY A 174 -7.16 -2.00 8.51
CA GLY A 174 -6.79 -3.16 9.29
C GLY A 174 -5.70 -3.99 8.62
N PHE A 175 -4.60 -4.23 9.33
CA PHE A 175 -3.48 -5.05 8.87
C PHE A 175 -3.26 -6.27 9.78
N SER A 176 -2.85 -7.41 9.21
CA SER A 176 -2.45 -8.60 9.96
C SER A 176 -0.92 -8.74 10.00
N PRO A 177 -0.27 -8.59 11.17
CA PRO A 177 1.18 -8.63 11.30
C PRO A 177 1.79 -10.03 11.26
N PHE A 178 0.99 -11.09 11.37
CA PHE A 178 1.50 -12.47 11.50
C PHE A 178 1.25 -13.35 10.26
N GLY A 179 0.87 -12.75 9.12
CA GLY A 179 0.50 -13.50 7.92
C GLY A 179 -0.75 -14.38 8.12
N ASN A 180 -1.05 -15.25 7.15
CA ASN A 180 -2.25 -16.10 7.15
C ASN A 180 -2.13 -17.35 8.06
N SER A 181 -1.01 -17.55 8.75
CA SER A 181 -0.77 -18.70 9.60
C SER A 181 -1.12 -18.39 11.07
N SER A 182 -2.33 -18.80 11.47
CA SER A 182 -2.86 -18.97 12.83
C SER A 182 -3.34 -17.73 13.62
N THR A 183 -4.64 -17.77 13.95
CA THR A 183 -5.54 -16.75 14.58
C THR A 183 -5.70 -15.40 13.85
N PRO A 184 -6.95 -14.97 13.53
CA PRO A 184 -7.18 -13.66 12.92
C PRO A 184 -6.74 -12.56 13.89
N TYR A 185 -5.65 -11.88 13.54
CA TYR A 185 -5.12 -10.74 14.27
C TYR A 185 -5.16 -9.53 13.34
N SER A 186 -5.83 -8.46 13.78
CA SER A 186 -5.91 -7.20 13.04
C SER A 186 -5.45 -6.06 13.94
N CYS A 187 -4.34 -5.41 13.59
CA CYS A 187 -3.94 -4.11 14.13
C CYS A 187 -4.32 -3.01 13.14
N TRP A 188 -4.48 -1.79 13.65
CA TRP A 188 -5.00 -0.67 12.86
C TRP A 188 -4.02 0.51 12.95
N PRO A 189 -3.10 0.65 11.99
CA PRO A 189 -2.30 1.86 11.85
C PRO A 189 -3.17 3.06 11.46
N VAL A 190 -2.80 4.23 11.99
CA VAL A 190 -3.32 5.53 11.54
C VAL A 190 -2.15 6.32 10.99
N ILE A 191 -2.25 6.69 9.71
CA ILE A 191 -1.20 7.37 8.94
C ILE A 191 -1.67 8.78 8.61
N ILE A 192 -0.78 9.76 8.74
CA ILE A 192 -1.04 11.16 8.37
C ILE A 192 -0.19 11.54 7.15
N THR A 193 -0.83 12.10 6.14
CA THR A 193 -0.19 12.65 4.95
C THR A 193 -0.10 14.17 5.05
N VAL A 194 1.03 14.75 4.63
CA VAL A 194 1.27 16.20 4.63
C VAL A 194 1.11 16.75 3.21
N TYR A 195 -0.03 17.40 2.95
CA TYR A 195 -0.36 17.90 1.61
C TYR A 195 0.30 19.23 1.25
N ASN A 196 1.07 19.83 2.14
CA ASN A 196 1.85 21.03 1.79
C ASN A 196 2.98 20.73 0.79
N LEU A 197 3.44 19.47 0.77
CA LEU A 197 4.57 18.99 -0.02
C LEU A 197 4.20 18.79 -1.49
N PRO A 198 5.18 18.87 -2.40
CA PRO A 198 4.95 18.70 -3.83
C PRO A 198 4.49 17.29 -4.22
N PRO A 199 3.92 17.14 -5.44
CA PRO A 199 3.47 15.86 -5.99
C PRO A 199 4.46 14.70 -5.87
N TRP A 200 5.75 14.96 -6.08
CA TRP A 200 6.80 13.95 -6.03
C TRP A 200 7.25 13.59 -4.60
N MET A 201 6.72 14.24 -3.55
CA MET A 201 7.06 13.95 -2.15
C MET A 201 5.85 13.53 -1.31
N CYS A 202 4.71 14.21 -1.47
CA CYS A 202 3.53 14.10 -0.60
C CYS A 202 3.10 12.65 -0.29
N MET A 203 3.12 11.76 -1.28
CA MET A 203 2.68 10.35 -1.14
C MET A 203 3.86 9.37 -1.08
N GLN A 204 5.07 9.84 -0.76
CA GLN A 204 6.22 8.98 -0.52
C GLN A 204 6.33 8.59 0.96
N GLU A 205 6.93 7.43 1.21
CA GLU A 205 7.03 6.84 2.56
C GLU A 205 7.62 7.78 3.63
N PRO A 206 8.71 8.54 3.39
CA PRO A 206 9.30 9.41 4.41
C PRO A 206 8.35 10.52 4.89
N PHE A 207 7.30 10.84 4.12
CA PHE A 207 6.39 11.94 4.37
C PHE A 207 4.97 11.49 4.75
N MET A 208 4.74 10.17 4.83
CA MET A 208 3.52 9.57 5.37
C MET A 208 3.79 9.09 6.81
N PHE A 209 3.25 9.82 7.78
CA PHE A 209 3.57 9.61 9.18
C PHE A 209 2.67 8.57 9.84
N LEU A 210 3.24 7.44 10.23
CA LEU A 210 2.58 6.50 11.14
C LEU A 210 2.39 7.16 12.51
N ASN A 211 1.19 7.67 12.79
CA ASN A 211 0.86 8.43 13.99
C ASN A 211 0.41 7.56 15.16
N MET A 212 -0.18 6.40 14.90
CA MET A 212 -0.44 5.43 15.95
C MET A 212 -0.65 4.04 15.40
N VAL A 213 -0.48 3.04 16.26
CA VAL A 213 -0.88 1.66 16.00
C VAL A 213 -1.89 1.25 17.06
N ILE A 214 -3.14 1.10 16.64
CA ILE A 214 -4.21 0.61 17.50
C ILE A 214 -4.05 -0.91 17.65
N PRO A 215 -3.93 -1.40 18.90
CA PRO A 215 -3.65 -2.82 19.15
C PRO A 215 -4.86 -3.72 18.84
N GLY A 216 -4.55 -4.88 18.23
CA GLY A 216 -5.50 -5.95 17.93
C GLY A 216 -5.96 -6.75 19.17
N PRO A 217 -6.46 -7.99 19.00
CA PRO A 217 -6.48 -8.79 17.77
C PRO A 217 -7.69 -8.52 16.85
N LYS A 218 -8.66 -7.70 17.26
CA LYS A 218 -9.88 -7.41 16.48
C LYS A 218 -9.91 -5.94 16.06
N SER A 219 -10.64 -5.67 14.98
CA SER A 219 -10.96 -4.30 14.57
C SER A 219 -11.53 -3.47 15.73
N PRO A 220 -11.12 -2.19 15.87
CA PRO A 220 -11.66 -1.30 16.90
C PRO A 220 -13.15 -1.01 16.68
N GLY A 221 -13.66 -1.16 15.45
CA GLY A 221 -15.04 -0.85 15.08
C GLY A 221 -15.40 0.58 15.46
N LYS A 222 -16.59 0.75 16.05
CA LYS A 222 -17.07 2.07 16.52
C LYS A 222 -16.14 2.71 17.56
N ASN A 223 -15.36 1.91 18.30
CA ASN A 223 -14.48 2.38 19.36
C ASN A 223 -13.16 3.01 18.85
N ILE A 224 -12.97 3.13 17.53
CA ILE A 224 -11.78 3.80 16.96
C ILE A 224 -11.59 5.21 17.52
N ASP A 225 -12.69 5.91 17.83
CA ASP A 225 -12.68 7.28 18.39
C ASP A 225 -11.98 7.37 19.74
N VAL A 226 -12.09 6.32 20.57
CA VAL A 226 -11.38 6.24 21.85
C VAL A 226 -9.87 6.34 21.63
N PHE A 227 -9.36 5.69 20.57
CA PHE A 227 -7.94 5.67 20.26
C PHE A 227 -7.46 6.94 19.54
N LEU A 228 -8.34 7.61 18.79
CA LEU A 228 -8.03 8.86 18.09
C LEU A 228 -7.92 10.07 19.05
N ARG A 229 -8.37 9.96 20.31
CA ARG A 229 -8.36 11.06 21.30
C ARG A 229 -7.03 11.83 21.37
N PRO A 230 -5.84 11.20 21.50
CA PRO A 230 -4.58 11.95 21.62
C PRO A 230 -4.29 12.78 20.36
N LEU A 231 -4.61 12.26 19.17
CA LEU A 231 -4.44 12.98 17.92
C LEU A 231 -5.40 14.17 17.80
N ILE A 232 -6.66 14.00 18.19
CA ILE A 232 -7.65 15.09 18.18
C ILE A 232 -7.24 16.22 19.12
N ASP A 233 -6.67 15.88 20.28
CA ASP A 233 -6.15 16.87 21.22
C ASP A 233 -4.97 17.67 20.64
N GLU A 234 -4.02 17.03 19.95
CA GLU A 234 -2.95 17.75 19.26
C GLU A 234 -3.46 18.61 18.11
N LEU A 235 -4.42 18.11 17.32
CA LEU A 235 -5.03 18.87 16.22
C LEU A 235 -5.80 20.11 16.74
N LYS A 236 -6.42 20.01 17.92
CA LYS A 236 -7.04 21.17 18.58
C LYS A 236 -6.00 22.22 18.95
N ILE A 237 -4.89 21.82 19.57
CA ILE A 237 -3.80 22.75 19.92
C ILE A 237 -3.23 23.42 18.67
N LEU A 238 -2.93 22.64 17.64
CA LEU A 238 -2.42 23.12 16.34
C LEU A 238 -3.40 24.10 15.68
N TRP A 239 -4.70 23.88 15.81
CA TRP A 239 -5.70 24.77 15.24
C TRP A 239 -5.85 26.09 16.03
N THR A 240 -6.04 26.01 17.35
CA THR A 240 -6.45 27.17 18.18
C THR A 240 -5.28 28.07 18.52
N SER A 241 -4.18 27.49 18.99
CA SER A 241 -3.05 28.24 19.55
C SER A 241 -1.84 28.23 18.63
N GLY A 242 -1.72 27.19 17.80
CA GLY A 242 -0.50 26.89 17.06
C GLY A 242 0.65 26.50 17.99
N VAL A 243 1.79 26.15 17.39
CA VAL A 243 3.01 25.78 18.11
C VAL A 243 4.19 26.54 17.55
N GLN A 244 4.97 27.18 18.42
CA GLN A 244 6.20 27.85 18.03
C GLN A 244 7.16 26.87 17.34
N THR A 245 7.53 27.19 16.11
CA THR A 245 8.30 26.32 15.23
C THR A 245 9.36 27.14 14.52
N TYR A 246 10.59 26.64 14.51
CA TYR A 246 11.69 27.26 13.80
C TYR A 246 11.71 26.77 12.35
N ASP A 247 11.61 27.71 11.42
CA ASP A 247 11.74 27.50 9.99
C ASP A 247 13.18 27.79 9.59
N VAL A 248 13.95 26.74 9.25
CA VAL A 248 15.37 26.87 8.93
C VAL A 248 15.61 27.62 7.62
N CYS A 249 14.69 27.53 6.66
CA CYS A 249 14.76 28.21 5.38
C CYS A 249 14.67 29.73 5.57
N ASN A 250 13.68 30.18 6.34
CA ASN A 250 13.47 31.60 6.62
C ASN A 250 14.24 32.11 7.86
N LYS A 251 14.95 31.23 8.56
CA LYS A 251 15.71 31.49 9.79
C LYS A 251 14.91 32.24 10.85
N GLN A 252 13.63 31.91 11.00
CA GLN A 252 12.71 32.58 11.91
C GLN A 252 11.78 31.60 12.61
N ASN A 253 11.30 31.99 13.79
CA ASN A 253 10.22 31.29 14.46
C ASN A 253 8.86 31.78 13.94
N PHE A 254 7.90 30.89 13.85
CA PHE A 254 6.51 31.21 13.55
C PHE A 254 5.56 30.31 14.37
N SER A 255 4.31 30.74 14.51
CA SER A 255 3.28 29.90 15.12
C SER A 255 2.69 28.96 14.08
N MET A 256 3.21 27.73 14.02
CA MET A 256 2.73 26.71 13.09
C MET A 256 1.34 26.22 13.51
N ARG A 257 0.37 26.31 12.59
CA ARG A 257 -0.95 25.71 12.72
C ARG A 257 -1.10 24.54 11.76
N ALA A 258 -2.02 23.62 12.04
CA ALA A 258 -2.36 22.52 11.15
C ALA A 258 -3.87 22.21 11.16
N ALA A 259 -4.37 21.70 10.04
CA ALA A 259 -5.75 21.28 9.87
C ALA A 259 -5.87 19.96 9.11
N LEU A 260 -6.78 19.09 9.55
CA LEU A 260 -7.13 17.85 8.87
C LEU A 260 -8.23 18.14 7.83
N LEU A 261 -7.94 17.92 6.55
CA LEU A 261 -8.93 18.16 5.49
C LEU A 261 -9.94 17.02 5.40
N TRP A 262 -9.47 15.78 5.40
CA TRP A 262 -10.33 14.61 5.21
C TRP A 262 -9.67 13.31 5.67
N THR A 263 -10.47 12.24 5.70
CA THR A 263 -9.99 10.87 5.89
C THR A 263 -10.03 10.05 4.60
N ILE A 264 -9.14 9.07 4.48
CA ILE A 264 -9.01 8.10 3.39
C ILE A 264 -9.10 6.71 4.02
N SER A 265 -9.96 5.85 3.49
CA SER A 265 -10.24 4.56 4.08
C SER A 265 -11.04 3.70 3.11
N ASP A 266 -10.95 2.37 3.24
CA ASP A 266 -11.91 1.47 2.61
C ASP A 266 -13.34 1.72 3.12
N PHE A 267 -14.35 1.14 2.47
CA PHE A 267 -15.76 1.43 2.80
C PHE A 267 -16.18 0.96 4.21
N PRO A 268 -15.70 -0.19 4.72
CA PRO A 268 -15.85 -0.55 6.13
C PRO A 268 -15.23 0.45 7.12
N ALA A 269 -13.97 0.85 6.93
CA ALA A 269 -13.29 1.81 7.81
C ALA A 269 -13.87 3.23 7.66
N HIS A 270 -14.40 3.59 6.49
CA HIS A 270 -15.19 4.81 6.29
C HIS A 270 -16.37 4.86 7.26
N ALA A 271 -17.07 3.74 7.49
CA ALA A 271 -18.15 3.70 8.48
C ALA A 271 -17.66 3.90 9.91
N MET A 272 -16.47 3.39 10.24
CA MET A 272 -15.87 3.55 11.56
C MET A 272 -15.47 5.00 11.82
N LEU A 273 -14.91 5.69 10.83
CA LEU A 273 -14.43 7.06 10.94
C LEU A 273 -15.55 8.11 10.86
N SER A 274 -16.50 7.93 9.94
CA SER A 274 -17.61 8.87 9.74
C SER A 274 -18.72 8.71 10.78
N GLY A 275 -18.91 7.49 11.29
CA GLY A 275 -20.10 7.13 12.07
C GLY A 275 -21.34 6.87 11.21
N TRP A 276 -21.26 6.91 9.87
CA TRP A 276 -22.32 6.48 8.96
C TRP A 276 -22.10 5.02 8.57
N SER A 277 -23.04 4.13 8.89
CA SER A 277 -22.94 2.72 8.49
C SER A 277 -22.94 2.58 6.96
N THR A 278 -22.07 1.73 6.45
CA THR A 278 -21.95 1.41 5.02
C THR A 278 -22.64 0.10 4.64
N HIS A 279 -23.51 -0.40 5.54
CA HIS A 279 -24.33 -1.59 5.33
C HIS A 279 -25.81 -1.26 5.12
N GLY A 280 -26.49 -2.16 4.41
CA GLY A 280 -27.92 -2.06 4.13
C GLY A 280 -28.24 -1.08 3.00
N TRP A 281 -29.52 -0.83 2.77
CA TRP A 281 -30.00 0.06 1.72
C TRP A 281 -29.67 1.54 1.92
N LEU A 282 -29.32 2.00 3.13
CA LEU A 282 -28.91 3.37 3.40
C LEU A 282 -27.37 3.54 3.36
N ALA A 283 -26.63 2.61 2.74
CA ALA A 283 -25.17 2.59 2.80
C ALA A 283 -24.49 3.81 2.17
N CYS A 284 -25.11 4.45 1.17
CA CYS A 284 -24.50 5.57 0.47
C CYS A 284 -24.44 6.83 1.37
N PRO A 285 -23.25 7.38 1.67
CA PRO A 285 -23.12 8.55 2.54
C PRO A 285 -23.54 9.87 1.86
N TYR A 286 -23.69 9.88 0.54
CA TYR A 286 -24.15 11.05 -0.22
C TYR A 286 -25.66 11.08 -0.38
N CYS A 287 -26.27 9.97 -0.80
CA CYS A 287 -27.72 9.87 -0.99
C CYS A 287 -28.47 9.75 0.35
N MET A 288 -27.83 9.18 1.36
CA MET A 288 -28.38 8.99 2.71
C MET A 288 -29.81 8.40 2.70
N ASP A 289 -30.73 8.99 3.45
CA ASP A 289 -32.15 8.63 3.56
C ASP A 289 -33.00 8.99 2.33
N MET A 290 -32.44 9.77 1.39
CA MET A 290 -33.09 10.11 0.12
C MET A 290 -32.81 9.07 -1.00
N THR A 291 -32.13 7.98 -0.68
CA THR A 291 -31.86 6.89 -1.62
C THR A 291 -33.16 6.16 -2.04
N LYS A 292 -33.18 5.65 -3.27
CA LYS A 292 -34.27 4.81 -3.81
C LYS A 292 -33.98 3.31 -3.77
N SER A 293 -32.85 2.94 -3.18
CA SER A 293 -32.43 1.55 -3.02
C SER A 293 -33.47 0.76 -2.21
N PHE A 294 -33.51 -0.54 -2.44
CA PHE A 294 -34.49 -1.43 -1.82
C PHE A 294 -33.90 -2.81 -1.56
N ASN A 295 -34.54 -3.60 -0.71
CA ASN A 295 -34.13 -4.99 -0.46
C ASN A 295 -34.77 -5.93 -1.47
N LEU A 296 -33.95 -6.73 -2.15
CA LEU A 296 -34.41 -7.79 -3.05
C LEU A 296 -35.17 -8.87 -2.28
N ARG A 297 -36.26 -9.39 -2.87
CA ARG A 297 -37.17 -10.34 -2.19
C ARG A 297 -36.53 -11.70 -2.01
N TYR A 298 -35.88 -12.20 -3.07
CA TYR A 298 -35.22 -13.51 -3.05
C TYR A 298 -33.73 -13.40 -2.70
N GLY A 299 -33.05 -12.36 -3.19
CA GLY A 299 -31.65 -12.06 -2.89
C GLY A 299 -31.40 -11.65 -1.45
N ARG A 300 -32.38 -11.02 -0.78
CA ARG A 300 -32.30 -10.50 0.61
C ARG A 300 -31.12 -9.55 0.84
N LYS A 301 -30.70 -8.84 -0.20
CA LYS A 301 -29.65 -7.82 -0.17
C LYS A 301 -30.21 -6.50 -0.67
N ALA A 302 -29.61 -5.40 -0.23
CA ALA A 302 -29.89 -4.09 -0.79
C ALA A 302 -29.47 -4.04 -2.26
N SER A 303 -30.27 -3.36 -3.08
CA SER A 303 -30.03 -3.14 -4.50
C SER A 303 -30.27 -1.67 -4.83
N TRP A 304 -29.36 -1.12 -5.64
CA TRP A 304 -29.44 0.19 -6.28
C TRP A 304 -29.91 0.09 -7.73
N PHE A 305 -30.60 -1.00 -8.09
CA PHE A 305 -31.21 -1.13 -9.40
C PHE A 305 -32.30 -0.08 -9.60
N ASP A 306 -32.25 0.60 -10.75
CA ASP A 306 -33.16 1.67 -11.12
C ASP A 306 -33.12 2.89 -10.16
N CYS A 307 -31.95 3.15 -9.59
CA CYS A 307 -31.70 4.29 -8.72
C CYS A 307 -30.93 5.42 -9.42
N HIS A 308 -30.42 5.19 -10.63
CA HIS A 308 -29.54 6.14 -11.33
C HIS A 308 -30.32 7.08 -12.28
N ARG A 309 -31.48 6.65 -12.79
CA ARG A 309 -32.30 7.48 -13.71
C ARG A 309 -32.68 8.85 -13.13
N GLN A 310 -32.85 8.96 -11.81
CA GLN A 310 -33.17 10.22 -11.13
C GLN A 310 -32.05 11.28 -11.24
N PHE A 311 -30.84 10.89 -11.64
CA PHE A 311 -29.71 11.81 -11.85
C PHE A 311 -29.59 12.30 -13.31
N LEU A 312 -30.36 11.73 -14.25
CA LEU A 312 -30.37 12.18 -15.65
C LEU A 312 -31.11 13.51 -15.79
N PRO A 313 -30.92 14.30 -16.86
CA PRO A 313 -31.79 15.43 -17.17
C PRO A 313 -33.28 15.04 -17.21
N LEU A 314 -34.19 15.93 -16.82
CA LEU A 314 -35.63 15.64 -16.72
C LEU A 314 -36.26 15.20 -18.05
N ASP A 315 -35.76 15.74 -19.16
CA ASP A 315 -36.21 15.45 -20.52
C ASP A 315 -35.53 14.21 -21.12
N HIS A 316 -34.57 13.60 -20.42
CA HIS A 316 -33.80 12.47 -20.93
C HIS A 316 -34.70 11.25 -21.24
N PRO A 317 -34.58 10.62 -22.43
CA PRO A 317 -35.48 9.55 -22.87
C PRO A 317 -35.58 8.36 -21.91
N TYR A 318 -34.50 7.99 -21.22
CA TYR A 318 -34.50 6.86 -20.27
C TYR A 318 -35.46 7.03 -19.10
N ARG A 319 -35.75 8.28 -18.69
CA ARG A 319 -36.72 8.56 -17.62
C ARG A 319 -38.14 8.10 -17.98
N LYS A 320 -38.48 8.08 -19.28
CA LYS A 320 -39.80 7.67 -19.79
C LYS A 320 -39.90 6.17 -20.13
N GLN A 321 -38.81 5.40 -20.03
CA GLN A 321 -38.79 3.98 -20.40
C GLN A 321 -39.35 3.07 -19.31
N ALA A 322 -40.66 2.85 -19.31
CA ALA A 322 -41.36 2.06 -18.29
C ALA A 322 -41.03 0.56 -18.22
N TYR A 323 -40.38 -0.02 -19.24
CA TYR A 323 -40.16 -1.47 -19.34
C TYR A 323 -38.71 -1.91 -19.55
N LYS A 324 -37.76 -0.96 -19.67
CA LYS A 324 -36.32 -1.28 -19.83
C LYS A 324 -35.56 -1.37 -18.50
N PHE A 325 -36.13 -0.78 -17.44
CA PHE A 325 -35.59 -0.72 -16.08
C PHE A 325 -36.50 -1.50 -15.13
N HIS A 326 -36.93 -0.89 -14.01
CA HIS A 326 -38.00 -1.44 -13.19
C HIS A 326 -39.32 -1.43 -13.95
N LYS A 327 -39.99 -2.58 -14.02
CA LYS A 327 -41.22 -2.77 -14.80
C LYS A 327 -42.34 -1.85 -14.30
N GLY A 328 -43.00 -1.19 -15.24
CA GLY A 328 -44.11 -0.28 -15.00
C GLY A 328 -43.72 1.07 -14.39
N ARG A 329 -42.43 1.44 -14.37
CA ARG A 329 -41.96 2.66 -13.69
C ARG A 329 -41.33 3.69 -14.64
N ILE A 330 -41.88 4.90 -14.61
CA ILE A 330 -41.25 6.12 -15.12
C ILE A 330 -40.57 6.88 -13.99
N GLU A 331 -39.58 7.71 -14.31
CA GLU A 331 -38.74 8.41 -13.34
C GLU A 331 -38.88 9.94 -13.46
N ASN A 332 -39.57 10.56 -12.50
CA ASN A 332 -39.83 12.00 -12.48
C ASN A 332 -39.12 12.74 -11.33
N ASP A 333 -38.45 12.02 -10.43
CA ASP A 333 -37.89 12.63 -9.23
C ASP A 333 -36.54 13.31 -9.55
N GLN A 334 -36.19 14.25 -8.70
CA GLN A 334 -34.90 14.93 -8.72
C GLN A 334 -33.82 14.08 -8.04
N PRO A 335 -32.53 14.30 -8.37
CA PRO A 335 -31.47 13.62 -7.64
C PRO A 335 -31.45 14.05 -6.16
N PRO A 336 -31.03 13.15 -5.24
CA PRO A 336 -30.78 13.49 -3.84
C PRO A 336 -29.86 14.70 -3.68
N ILE A 337 -30.18 15.56 -2.71
CA ILE A 337 -29.37 16.75 -2.39
C ILE A 337 -28.11 16.30 -1.65
N ARG A 338 -26.94 16.80 -2.07
CA ARG A 338 -25.69 16.63 -1.32
C ARG A 338 -25.68 17.62 -0.15
N LEU A 339 -25.76 17.10 1.07
CA LEU A 339 -25.74 17.92 2.28
C LEU A 339 -24.37 18.57 2.50
N SER A 340 -24.39 19.85 2.88
CA SER A 340 -23.23 20.58 3.39
C SER A 340 -22.71 19.97 4.70
N GLY A 341 -21.49 20.35 5.10
CA GLY A 341 -20.93 19.87 6.36
C GLY A 341 -21.70 20.41 7.58
N GLU A 342 -22.23 21.62 7.48
CA GLU A 342 -23.10 22.25 8.47
C GLU A 342 -24.41 21.47 8.65
N GLU A 343 -25.10 21.12 7.56
CA GLU A 343 -26.34 20.35 7.60
C GLU A 343 -26.11 18.95 8.17
N VAL A 344 -25.00 18.30 7.80
CA VAL A 344 -24.62 17.02 8.41
C VAL A 344 -24.30 17.19 9.90
N CYS A 345 -23.63 18.27 10.29
CA CYS A 345 -23.32 18.58 11.69
C CYS A 345 -24.60 18.67 12.53
N GLN A 346 -25.60 19.42 12.05
CA GLN A 346 -26.89 19.55 12.72
C GLN A 346 -27.59 18.19 12.91
N ARG A 347 -27.50 17.30 11.91
CA ARG A 347 -28.07 15.93 12.02
C ARG A 347 -27.34 15.09 13.07
N VAL A 348 -26.01 15.19 13.17
CA VAL A 348 -25.24 14.38 14.13
C VAL A 348 -25.23 14.96 15.55
N GLU A 349 -25.49 16.26 15.72
CA GLU A 349 -25.60 16.90 17.03
C GLU A 349 -26.80 16.40 17.84
N GLY A 350 -27.89 16.03 17.16
CA GLY A 350 -29.07 15.44 17.80
C GLY A 350 -28.92 13.96 18.18
N LEU A 351 -27.79 13.32 17.86
CA LEU A 351 -27.58 11.91 18.19
C LEU A 351 -27.25 11.74 19.68
N PRO A 352 -27.72 10.65 20.32
CA PRO A 352 -27.37 10.38 21.70
C PRO A 352 -25.86 10.10 21.83
N ASP A 353 -25.30 10.51 22.96
CA ASP A 353 -23.94 10.11 23.33
C ASP A 353 -23.84 8.59 23.42
N ILE A 354 -22.80 8.03 22.82
CA ILE A 354 -22.54 6.60 22.87
C ILE A 354 -21.54 6.28 23.96
N THR A 355 -21.88 5.27 24.78
CA THR A 355 -20.89 4.68 25.69
C THR A 355 -20.02 3.69 24.91
N PHE A 356 -18.73 3.98 24.83
CA PHE A 356 -17.78 3.11 24.14
C PHE A 356 -17.47 1.83 24.91
N GLY A 357 -17.12 0.78 24.15
CA GLY A 357 -16.75 -0.53 24.65
C GLY A 357 -17.84 -1.59 24.50
N LYS A 358 -17.81 -2.61 25.36
CA LYS A 358 -18.82 -3.67 25.42
C LYS A 358 -19.68 -3.52 26.68
N PRO A 359 -20.82 -2.80 26.62
CA PRO A 359 -21.72 -2.74 27.77
C PRO A 359 -22.36 -4.12 28.03
N PRO A 360 -22.70 -4.45 29.29
CA PRO A 360 -23.53 -5.61 29.60
C PRO A 360 -24.86 -5.50 28.86
N GLY A 361 -25.21 -6.47 28.00
CA GLY A 361 -26.44 -6.46 27.19
C GLY A 361 -26.31 -5.94 25.76
N GLY A 362 -25.12 -5.48 25.34
CA GLY A 362 -24.88 -4.97 23.99
C GLY A 362 -25.33 -3.51 23.78
N THR A 363 -24.90 -2.89 22.68
CA THR A 363 -25.30 -1.51 22.35
C THR A 363 -26.61 -1.54 21.57
N GLN A 364 -27.68 -0.94 22.11
CA GLN A 364 -28.90 -0.77 21.31
C GLN A 364 -28.63 0.17 20.12
N PRO A 365 -29.19 -0.12 18.94
CA PRO A 365 -29.12 0.81 17.81
C PRO A 365 -29.78 2.15 18.17
N ILE A 366 -29.27 3.23 17.58
CA ILE A 366 -29.90 4.55 17.68
C ILE A 366 -31.31 4.46 17.08
N HIS A 367 -32.30 5.07 17.73
CA HIS A 367 -33.69 5.06 17.25
C HIS A 367 -33.77 5.58 15.81
N GLY A 368 -34.34 4.78 14.90
CA GLY A 368 -34.40 5.09 13.46
C GLY A 368 -33.27 4.50 12.62
N PHE A 369 -32.26 3.89 13.24
CA PHE A 369 -31.16 3.23 12.54
C PHE A 369 -31.65 2.16 11.55
N GLY A 370 -31.15 2.22 10.32
CA GLY A 370 -31.50 1.31 9.23
C GLY A 370 -32.87 1.58 8.60
N GLN A 371 -33.63 2.57 9.10
CA GLN A 371 -34.96 2.95 8.63
C GLN A 371 -34.98 4.41 8.15
N THR A 372 -34.66 5.36 9.02
CA THR A 372 -34.65 6.80 8.72
C THR A 372 -33.25 7.38 8.60
N HIS A 373 -32.23 6.69 9.12
CA HIS A 373 -30.82 7.08 8.97
C HIS A 373 -29.89 5.87 9.12
N ASN A 374 -28.59 6.04 8.79
CA ASN A 374 -27.57 5.02 9.02
C ASN A 374 -26.48 5.44 10.03
N TRP A 375 -26.67 6.55 10.75
CA TRP A 375 -25.77 6.94 11.85
C TRP A 375 -25.68 5.90 12.96
N VAL A 376 -24.45 5.58 13.38
CA VAL A 376 -24.14 4.70 14.51
C VAL A 376 -23.45 5.42 15.66
N LYS A 377 -22.95 6.65 15.43
CA LYS A 377 -22.35 7.55 16.42
C LYS A 377 -22.16 8.95 15.81
N LYS A 378 -21.99 9.96 16.67
CA LYS A 378 -21.27 11.19 16.33
C LYS A 378 -19.77 10.92 16.42
N CYS A 379 -19.05 11.01 15.30
CA CYS A 379 -17.62 10.72 15.31
C CYS A 379 -16.78 11.81 15.98
N ILE A 380 -15.59 11.46 16.48
CA ILE A 380 -14.72 12.38 17.23
C ILE A 380 -14.22 13.58 16.41
N PHE A 381 -14.20 13.50 15.08
CA PHE A 381 -13.74 14.60 14.22
C PHE A 381 -14.62 15.84 14.30
N TRP A 382 -15.89 15.71 14.68
CA TRP A 382 -16.80 16.84 14.93
C TRP A 382 -16.35 17.74 16.09
N GLU A 383 -15.40 17.30 16.90
CA GLU A 383 -14.77 18.16 17.91
C GLU A 383 -13.76 19.16 17.34
N LEU A 384 -13.30 18.99 16.10
CA LEU A 384 -12.42 19.94 15.42
C LEU A 384 -13.26 21.14 14.96
N PRO A 385 -12.94 22.38 15.38
CA PRO A 385 -13.82 23.53 15.16
C PRO A 385 -14.16 23.82 13.70
N TYR A 386 -13.30 23.45 12.76
CA TYR A 386 -13.47 23.70 11.32
C TYR A 386 -14.11 22.52 10.57
N TRP A 387 -14.27 21.34 11.19
CA TRP A 387 -14.66 20.11 10.47
C TRP A 387 -16.00 20.22 9.74
N HIS A 388 -16.94 20.95 10.34
CA HIS A 388 -18.26 21.20 9.78
C HIS A 388 -18.23 22.06 8.51
N THR A 389 -17.16 22.80 8.26
CA THR A 389 -17.00 23.63 7.04
C THR A 389 -16.30 22.90 5.89
N ASN A 390 -15.79 21.68 6.11
CA ASN A 390 -15.08 20.94 5.07
C ASN A 390 -16.08 20.40 4.03
N LEU A 391 -15.84 20.71 2.75
CA LEU A 391 -16.68 20.21 1.63
C LEU A 391 -16.65 18.68 1.50
N ILE A 392 -15.50 18.07 1.76
CA ILE A 392 -15.32 16.62 1.85
C ILE A 392 -14.67 16.31 3.19
N ARG A 393 -15.25 15.37 3.94
CA ARG A 393 -14.77 14.94 5.27
C ARG A 393 -14.18 13.53 5.24
N HIS A 394 -14.82 12.65 4.49
CA HIS A 394 -14.43 11.25 4.35
C HIS A 394 -14.51 10.89 2.87
N ASN A 395 -13.39 10.48 2.27
CA ASN A 395 -13.32 10.15 0.84
C ASN A 395 -13.94 8.78 0.56
N LEU A 396 -14.45 8.62 -0.65
CA LEU A 396 -14.72 7.32 -1.24
C LEU A 396 -13.43 6.78 -1.89
N ASP A 397 -12.95 5.63 -1.41
CA ASP A 397 -11.72 5.06 -1.97
C ASP A 397 -11.97 4.44 -3.36
N VAL A 398 -11.50 5.13 -4.40
CA VAL A 398 -11.63 4.73 -5.79
C VAL A 398 -10.99 3.37 -6.04
N MET A 399 -9.86 3.06 -5.40
CA MET A 399 -9.17 1.78 -5.59
C MET A 399 -10.08 0.60 -5.23
N HIS A 400 -10.65 0.59 -4.02
CA HIS A 400 -11.55 -0.48 -3.60
C HIS A 400 -12.85 -0.49 -4.38
N ILE A 401 -13.44 0.68 -4.69
CA ILE A 401 -14.69 0.76 -5.45
C ILE A 401 -14.49 0.17 -6.85
N GLU A 402 -13.47 0.62 -7.57
CA GLU A 402 -13.15 0.15 -8.91
C GLU A 402 -12.85 -1.35 -8.91
N LYS A 403 -12.07 -1.85 -7.95
CA LYS A 403 -11.81 -3.28 -7.81
C LYS A 403 -13.10 -4.08 -7.62
N ASN A 404 -14.01 -3.62 -6.74
CA ASN A 404 -15.28 -4.32 -6.50
C ASN A 404 -16.17 -4.32 -7.76
N VAL A 405 -16.26 -3.18 -8.46
CA VAL A 405 -17.00 -3.07 -9.71
C VAL A 405 -16.40 -3.99 -10.78
N PHE A 406 -15.07 -3.97 -10.95
CA PHE A 406 -14.36 -4.87 -11.86
C PHE A 406 -14.64 -6.34 -11.52
N ASP A 407 -14.45 -6.75 -10.27
CA ASP A 407 -14.68 -8.13 -9.84
C ASP A 407 -16.13 -8.55 -10.11
N ASN A 408 -17.10 -7.68 -9.85
CA ASN A 408 -18.52 -7.97 -10.07
C ASN A 408 -18.85 -8.09 -11.56
N ILE A 409 -18.32 -7.21 -12.41
CA ILE A 409 -18.43 -7.31 -13.88
C ILE A 409 -17.79 -8.61 -14.35
N PHE A 410 -16.51 -8.80 -14.04
CA PHE A 410 -15.68 -9.88 -14.55
C PHE A 410 -16.25 -11.25 -14.14
N ASN A 411 -16.59 -11.44 -12.86
CA ASN A 411 -17.18 -12.69 -12.38
C ASN A 411 -18.57 -12.96 -12.97
N THR A 412 -19.33 -11.92 -13.32
CA THR A 412 -20.66 -12.07 -13.94
C THR A 412 -20.55 -12.46 -15.41
N VAL A 413 -19.68 -11.80 -16.17
CA VAL A 413 -19.52 -12.08 -17.61
C VAL A 413 -18.77 -13.40 -17.88
N MET A 414 -17.80 -13.74 -17.03
CA MET A 414 -17.12 -15.04 -17.01
C MET A 414 -17.95 -16.13 -16.33
N ASP A 415 -19.15 -15.82 -15.79
CA ASP A 415 -20.05 -16.72 -15.06
C ASP A 415 -19.29 -17.65 -14.10
N VAL A 416 -18.50 -17.02 -13.23
CA VAL A 416 -17.67 -17.70 -12.24
C VAL A 416 -18.58 -18.21 -11.13
N LYS A 417 -18.55 -19.54 -10.92
CA LYS A 417 -19.37 -20.21 -9.90
C LYS A 417 -19.20 -19.53 -8.54
N ASP A 418 -20.30 -19.33 -7.83
CA ASP A 418 -20.41 -18.73 -6.50
C ASP A 418 -20.01 -17.24 -6.39
N LYS A 419 -19.40 -16.66 -7.43
CA LYS A 419 -19.02 -15.23 -7.48
C LYS A 419 -19.88 -14.40 -8.44
N THR A 420 -20.49 -15.03 -9.45
CA THR A 420 -21.38 -14.34 -10.40
C THR A 420 -22.56 -13.66 -9.69
N LYS A 421 -22.85 -12.41 -10.06
CA LYS A 421 -24.06 -11.71 -9.61
C LYS A 421 -25.32 -12.22 -10.31
N ASP A 422 -25.17 -13.02 -11.36
CA ASP A 422 -26.28 -13.62 -12.09
C ASP A 422 -26.58 -15.07 -11.63
N ASN A 423 -27.24 -15.17 -10.48
CA ASN A 423 -27.63 -16.44 -9.86
C ASN A 423 -29.16 -16.66 -9.86
N ILE A 424 -29.61 -17.86 -9.47
CA ILE A 424 -31.03 -18.25 -9.44
C ILE A 424 -31.89 -17.28 -8.63
N LYS A 425 -31.43 -16.82 -7.46
CA LYS A 425 -32.18 -15.86 -6.64
C LYS A 425 -32.36 -14.54 -7.39
N THR A 426 -31.29 -14.07 -8.01
CA THR A 426 -31.28 -12.85 -8.82
C THR A 426 -32.19 -12.94 -10.03
N ARG A 427 -32.33 -14.11 -10.66
CA ARG A 427 -33.30 -14.33 -11.75
C ARG A 427 -34.76 -14.31 -11.29
N LYS A 428 -35.05 -14.81 -10.09
CA LYS A 428 -36.39 -14.68 -9.48
C LYS A 428 -36.72 -13.22 -9.14
N ASP A 429 -35.74 -12.47 -8.63
CA ASP A 429 -35.91 -11.03 -8.42
C ASP A 429 -36.07 -10.29 -9.76
N LEU A 430 -35.34 -10.68 -10.80
CA LEU A 430 -35.47 -10.09 -12.14
C LEU A 430 -36.89 -10.25 -12.70
N GLU A 431 -37.52 -11.42 -12.55
CA GLU A 431 -38.93 -11.61 -12.96
C GLU A 431 -39.90 -10.73 -12.15
N LEU A 432 -39.58 -10.50 -10.87
CA LEU A 432 -40.36 -9.63 -10.01
C LEU A 432 -40.22 -8.14 -10.38
N TYR A 433 -39.04 -7.68 -10.77
CA TYR A 433 -38.74 -6.25 -10.93
C TYR A 433 -38.56 -5.79 -12.38
N CYS A 434 -38.33 -6.68 -13.34
CA CYS A 434 -38.02 -6.33 -14.74
C CYS A 434 -38.99 -7.00 -15.74
N SER A 435 -39.05 -6.48 -16.96
CA SER A 435 -39.78 -7.07 -18.09
C SER A 435 -38.79 -7.66 -19.11
N ARG A 436 -38.03 -8.69 -18.70
CA ARG A 436 -37.01 -9.38 -19.51
C ARG A 436 -37.28 -10.87 -19.57
N HIS A 437 -38.36 -11.25 -20.26
CA HIS A 437 -38.87 -12.63 -20.30
C HIS A 437 -37.84 -13.64 -20.80
N GLU A 438 -36.94 -13.23 -21.70
CA GLU A 438 -35.82 -14.03 -22.20
C GLU A 438 -34.82 -14.44 -21.10
N MET A 439 -34.87 -13.77 -19.95
CA MET A 439 -34.02 -14.04 -18.80
C MET A 439 -34.74 -14.83 -17.69
N HIS A 440 -36.03 -15.12 -17.80
CA HIS A 440 -36.77 -15.81 -16.74
C HIS A 440 -36.33 -17.27 -16.61
N LEU A 441 -36.42 -17.80 -15.39
CA LEU A 441 -36.21 -19.23 -15.17
C LEU A 441 -37.38 -20.00 -15.79
N PHE A 442 -37.10 -21.20 -16.32
CA PHE A 442 -38.14 -22.08 -16.82
C PHE A 442 -37.94 -23.50 -16.27
N GLU A 443 -39.04 -24.22 -16.12
CA GLU A 443 -39.03 -25.62 -15.72
C GLU A 443 -39.00 -26.49 -16.98
N GLY A 444 -38.01 -27.37 -17.08
CA GLY A 444 -37.94 -28.33 -18.18
C GLY A 444 -38.92 -29.49 -17.95
N THR A 445 -39.10 -30.31 -18.98
CA THR A 445 -39.98 -31.50 -18.94
C THR A 445 -39.61 -32.51 -17.86
N ASN A 446 -38.40 -32.42 -17.30
CA ASN A 446 -37.92 -33.27 -16.20
C ASN A 446 -38.12 -32.65 -14.80
N GLY A 447 -38.91 -31.58 -14.68
CA GLY A 447 -39.17 -30.88 -13.42
C GLY A 447 -37.98 -30.09 -12.86
N LYS A 448 -36.87 -30.00 -13.61
CA LYS A 448 -35.70 -29.20 -13.20
C LYS A 448 -35.85 -27.76 -13.66
N VAL A 449 -35.42 -26.83 -12.82
CA VAL A 449 -35.38 -25.41 -13.14
C VAL A 449 -34.07 -25.08 -13.87
N TYR A 450 -34.18 -24.42 -15.02
CA TYR A 450 -33.06 -24.01 -15.86
C TYR A 450 -32.90 -22.48 -15.87
N LYS A 451 -31.63 -22.03 -15.85
CA LYS A 451 -31.24 -20.61 -16.03
C LYS A 451 -30.85 -20.40 -17.49
N PRO A 452 -31.61 -19.64 -18.31
CA PRO A 452 -31.23 -19.38 -19.70
C PRO A 452 -29.95 -18.55 -19.77
N LYS A 453 -29.11 -18.87 -20.76
CA LYS A 453 -27.86 -18.15 -21.02
C LYS A 453 -28.17 -16.74 -21.53
N THR A 454 -27.43 -15.76 -21.04
CA THR A 454 -27.59 -14.34 -21.40
C THR A 454 -26.56 -13.89 -22.42
N SER A 455 -26.88 -12.79 -23.11
CA SER A 455 -25.99 -12.14 -24.08
C SER A 455 -24.72 -11.55 -23.48
N TYR A 456 -24.68 -11.31 -22.17
CA TYR A 456 -23.51 -10.81 -21.44
C TYR A 456 -22.67 -11.93 -20.79
N THR A 457 -23.01 -13.22 -21.01
CA THR A 457 -22.26 -14.34 -20.43
C THR A 457 -21.50 -15.12 -21.51
N LEU A 458 -20.20 -15.28 -21.33
CA LEU A 458 -19.34 -15.99 -22.26
C LEU A 458 -19.63 -17.49 -22.31
N SER A 459 -19.50 -18.08 -23.50
CA SER A 459 -19.46 -19.54 -23.67
C SER A 459 -18.16 -20.12 -23.08
N LYS A 460 -18.12 -21.44 -22.87
CA LYS A 460 -16.90 -22.11 -22.41
C LYS A 460 -15.71 -21.86 -23.36
N THR A 461 -15.96 -21.85 -24.66
CA THR A 461 -14.94 -21.55 -25.69
C THR A 461 -14.44 -20.11 -25.57
N GLN A 462 -15.34 -19.14 -25.47
CA GLN A 462 -14.97 -17.73 -25.33
C GLN A 462 -14.22 -17.45 -24.02
N LYS A 463 -14.58 -18.12 -22.92
CA LYS A 463 -13.82 -18.01 -21.65
C LYS A 463 -12.39 -18.53 -21.82
N LYS A 464 -12.20 -19.64 -22.55
CA LYS A 464 -10.86 -20.15 -22.86
C LYS A 464 -10.05 -19.14 -23.68
N GLU A 465 -10.65 -18.55 -24.72
CA GLU A 465 -10.00 -17.51 -25.54
C GLU A 465 -9.49 -16.35 -24.67
N VAL A 466 -10.30 -15.85 -23.73
CA VAL A 466 -9.87 -14.79 -22.79
C VAL A 466 -8.72 -15.25 -21.90
N CYS A 467 -8.77 -16.48 -21.37
CA CYS A 467 -7.71 -17.05 -20.54
C CYS A 467 -6.39 -17.21 -21.32
N SER A 468 -6.44 -17.78 -22.53
CA SER A 468 -5.25 -17.98 -23.37
C SER A 468 -4.66 -16.63 -23.82
N TRP A 469 -5.52 -15.66 -24.16
CA TRP A 469 -5.10 -14.29 -24.46
C TRP A 469 -4.41 -13.64 -23.25
N ALA A 470 -5.00 -13.73 -22.06
CA ALA A 470 -4.39 -13.16 -20.87
C ALA A 470 -3.02 -13.81 -20.58
N LYS A 471 -2.89 -15.14 -20.69
CA LYS A 471 -1.60 -15.83 -20.51
C LYS A 471 -0.51 -15.37 -21.50
N SER A 472 -0.88 -14.95 -22.71
CA SER A 472 0.07 -14.50 -23.72
C SER A 472 0.46 -13.02 -23.61
N LEU A 473 -0.22 -12.24 -22.75
CA LEU A 473 0.08 -10.82 -22.54
C LEU A 473 1.48 -10.63 -21.94
N LYS A 474 2.29 -9.82 -22.64
CA LYS A 474 3.55 -9.26 -22.13
C LYS A 474 3.37 -7.76 -21.95
N LEU A 475 3.47 -7.29 -20.71
CA LEU A 475 3.34 -5.88 -20.34
C LEU A 475 4.70 -5.35 -19.84
N PRO A 476 4.94 -4.03 -19.89
CA PRO A 476 6.17 -3.44 -19.37
C PRO A 476 6.44 -3.84 -17.91
N ASP A 477 7.71 -3.96 -17.56
CA ASP A 477 8.10 -4.29 -16.18
C ASP A 477 7.60 -3.21 -15.20
N GLY A 478 7.21 -3.64 -14.00
CA GLY A 478 6.62 -2.78 -12.97
C GLY A 478 5.20 -2.24 -13.26
N TYR A 479 4.64 -2.49 -14.46
CA TYR A 479 3.31 -1.98 -14.83
C TYR A 479 2.16 -2.88 -14.36
N PHE A 480 2.32 -4.20 -14.42
CA PHE A 480 1.30 -5.19 -14.11
C PHE A 480 1.97 -6.47 -13.61
N ALA A 481 1.48 -7.09 -12.53
CA ALA A 481 2.03 -8.37 -12.09
C ALA A 481 1.72 -9.45 -13.14
N SER A 482 2.66 -10.37 -13.45
CA SER A 482 2.47 -11.38 -14.51
C SER A 482 1.08 -12.02 -14.48
N ILE A 483 0.19 -11.56 -15.39
CA ILE A 483 -1.23 -11.95 -15.37
C ILE A 483 -1.39 -13.44 -15.60
N ALA A 484 -0.44 -14.05 -16.32
CA ALA A 484 -0.39 -15.48 -16.59
C ALA A 484 -0.41 -16.31 -15.29
N ARG A 485 0.21 -15.82 -14.21
CA ARG A 485 0.20 -16.47 -12.89
C ARG A 485 -1.18 -16.47 -12.24
N CYS A 486 -2.04 -15.53 -12.65
CA CYS A 486 -3.41 -15.46 -12.19
C CYS A 486 -4.38 -16.33 -12.99
N VAL A 487 -3.98 -16.93 -14.13
CA VAL A 487 -4.92 -17.64 -15.01
C VAL A 487 -4.85 -19.16 -14.82
N ASN A 488 -6.00 -19.77 -14.50
CA ASN A 488 -6.22 -21.20 -14.65
C ASN A 488 -7.11 -21.44 -15.89
N GLU A 489 -6.52 -22.03 -16.92
CA GLU A 489 -7.17 -22.20 -18.23
C GLU A 489 -8.11 -23.40 -18.26
N ASP A 490 -7.77 -24.48 -17.54
CA ASP A 490 -8.62 -25.67 -17.42
C ASP A 490 -9.95 -25.34 -16.76
N GLU A 491 -9.89 -24.51 -15.71
CA GLU A 491 -11.07 -24.01 -15.01
C GLU A 491 -11.69 -22.78 -15.67
N CYS A 492 -11.00 -22.16 -16.63
CA CYS A 492 -11.37 -20.89 -17.27
C CYS A 492 -11.62 -19.76 -16.26
N LYS A 493 -10.68 -19.57 -15.31
CA LYS A 493 -10.81 -18.64 -14.19
C LYS A 493 -9.54 -17.85 -13.94
N PHE A 494 -9.72 -16.73 -13.24
CA PHE A 494 -8.64 -15.89 -12.72
C PHE A 494 -8.60 -16.01 -11.18
N TYR A 495 -7.40 -16.06 -10.63
CA TYR A 495 -7.09 -16.22 -9.21
C TYR A 495 -6.03 -15.21 -8.77
N GLY A 496 -6.16 -14.72 -7.53
CA GLY A 496 -5.09 -13.97 -6.88
C GLY A 496 -4.76 -12.59 -7.47
N MET A 497 -5.59 -12.03 -8.35
CA MET A 497 -5.40 -10.65 -8.84
C MET A 497 -5.45 -9.66 -7.66
N LYS A 498 -4.42 -8.81 -7.57
CA LYS A 498 -4.36 -7.72 -6.57
C LYS A 498 -5.17 -6.53 -7.07
N SER A 499 -5.43 -5.56 -6.19
CA SER A 499 -6.17 -4.32 -6.53
C SER A 499 -5.56 -3.59 -7.72
N HIS A 500 -4.22 -3.54 -7.82
CA HIS A 500 -3.52 -2.93 -8.97
C HIS A 500 -3.77 -3.67 -10.28
N ASP A 501 -3.80 -5.00 -10.24
CA ASP A 501 -4.06 -5.83 -11.43
C ASP A 501 -5.51 -5.63 -11.90
N CYS A 502 -6.48 -5.61 -10.98
CA CYS A 502 -7.88 -5.33 -11.32
C CYS A 502 -8.04 -3.94 -11.96
N HIS A 503 -7.34 -2.93 -11.45
CA HIS A 503 -7.39 -1.56 -11.95
C HIS A 503 -6.84 -1.43 -13.38
N VAL A 504 -5.63 -1.94 -13.62
CA VAL A 504 -5.08 -1.91 -14.99
C VAL A 504 -5.95 -2.72 -15.95
N PHE A 505 -6.51 -3.85 -15.49
CA PHE A 505 -7.44 -4.60 -16.32
C PHE A 505 -8.67 -3.75 -16.65
N MET A 506 -9.32 -3.18 -15.63
CA MET A 506 -10.51 -2.34 -15.76
C MET A 506 -10.29 -1.17 -16.74
N GLN A 507 -9.16 -0.47 -16.64
CA GLN A 507 -8.93 0.77 -17.38
C GLN A 507 -8.33 0.60 -18.77
N ARG A 508 -7.64 -0.52 -19.03
CA ARG A 508 -6.84 -0.70 -20.25
C ARG A 508 -7.18 -1.97 -21.00
N LEU A 509 -7.42 -3.06 -20.29
CA LEU A 509 -7.55 -4.38 -20.90
C LEU A 509 -9.01 -4.79 -21.13
N LEU A 510 -9.95 -4.34 -20.30
CA LEU A 510 -11.36 -4.71 -20.36
C LEU A 510 -11.99 -4.45 -21.75
N PRO A 511 -11.79 -3.28 -22.39
CA PRO A 511 -12.36 -3.04 -23.72
C PRO A 511 -11.74 -3.94 -24.80
N ILE A 512 -10.46 -4.28 -24.65
CA ILE A 512 -9.73 -5.11 -25.61
C ILE A 512 -10.14 -6.58 -25.46
N ALA A 513 -10.16 -7.07 -24.23
CA ALA A 513 -10.45 -8.46 -23.86
C ALA A 513 -11.82 -8.93 -24.38
N PHE A 514 -12.79 -8.02 -24.46
CA PHE A 514 -14.18 -8.37 -24.73
C PHE A 514 -14.74 -7.81 -26.05
N ARG A 515 -13.90 -7.16 -26.87
CA ARG A 515 -14.32 -6.47 -28.11
C ARG A 515 -15.13 -7.34 -29.06
N ASP A 516 -14.60 -8.51 -29.39
CA ASP A 516 -15.20 -9.40 -30.38
C ASP A 516 -16.10 -10.47 -29.73
N LEU A 517 -16.27 -10.41 -28.40
CA LEU A 517 -16.97 -11.43 -27.63
C LEU A 517 -18.41 -11.05 -27.24
N PHE A 518 -18.73 -9.76 -27.19
CA PHE A 518 -20.06 -9.27 -26.81
C PHE A 518 -20.74 -8.48 -27.92
N PRO A 519 -22.10 -8.45 -27.92
CA PRO A 519 -22.84 -7.49 -28.72
C PRO A 519 -22.37 -6.06 -28.47
N LYS A 520 -22.34 -5.26 -29.54
CA LYS A 520 -21.86 -3.87 -29.54
C LYS A 520 -22.40 -3.05 -28.35
N THR A 521 -23.69 -3.14 -28.05
CA THR A 521 -24.32 -2.40 -26.95
C THR A 521 -23.77 -2.75 -25.55
N ILE A 522 -23.35 -3.99 -25.32
CA ILE A 522 -22.76 -4.43 -24.05
C ILE A 522 -21.29 -4.01 -24.00
N TRP A 523 -20.56 -4.24 -25.09
CA TRP A 523 -19.15 -3.85 -25.18
C TRP A 523 -18.96 -2.34 -25.05
N GLU A 524 -19.81 -1.53 -25.66
CA GLU A 524 -19.79 -0.06 -25.54
C GLU A 524 -19.98 0.36 -24.08
N ALA A 525 -20.96 -0.21 -23.36
CA ALA A 525 -21.17 0.11 -21.96
C ALA A 525 -19.93 -0.23 -21.10
N LEU A 526 -19.35 -1.42 -21.29
CA LEU A 526 -18.12 -1.83 -20.60
C LEU A 526 -16.94 -0.89 -20.92
N THR A 527 -16.83 -0.46 -22.17
CA THR A 527 -15.77 0.45 -22.64
C THR A 527 -15.94 1.85 -22.05
N GLU A 528 -17.15 2.39 -22.03
CA GLU A 528 -17.43 3.69 -21.44
C GLU A 528 -17.12 3.71 -19.94
N LEU A 529 -17.45 2.64 -19.21
CA LEU A 529 -17.11 2.51 -17.79
C LEU A 529 -15.59 2.39 -17.58
N SER A 530 -14.90 1.62 -18.43
CA SER A 530 -13.44 1.53 -18.44
C SER A 530 -12.78 2.89 -18.65
N MET A 531 -13.27 3.67 -19.62
CA MET A 531 -12.80 5.03 -19.89
C MET A 531 -13.07 5.98 -18.72
N PHE A 532 -14.24 5.89 -18.09
CA PHE A 532 -14.55 6.69 -16.90
C PHE A 532 -13.50 6.50 -15.78
N PHE A 533 -13.19 5.25 -15.41
CA PHE A 533 -12.19 4.98 -14.37
C PHE A 533 -10.79 5.40 -14.78
N ARG A 534 -10.42 5.20 -16.05
CA ARG A 534 -9.15 5.67 -16.59
C ARG A 534 -9.01 7.19 -16.48
N ASP A 535 -10.05 7.91 -16.86
CA ASP A 535 -10.00 9.37 -16.99
C ASP A 535 -10.06 10.07 -15.63
N ILE A 536 -10.83 9.53 -14.66
CA ILE A 536 -10.87 10.04 -13.29
C ILE A 536 -9.58 9.77 -12.50
N CYS A 537 -8.84 8.71 -12.85
CA CYS A 537 -7.56 8.37 -12.24
C CYS A 537 -6.36 9.07 -12.90
N SER A 538 -6.58 10.04 -13.78
CA SER A 538 -5.51 10.84 -14.38
C SER A 538 -4.74 11.62 -13.30
N THR A 539 -3.43 11.76 -13.50
CA THR A 539 -2.53 12.52 -12.61
C THR A 539 -2.83 14.02 -12.63
N VAL A 540 -3.39 14.50 -13.74
CA VAL A 540 -3.90 15.87 -13.92
C VAL A 540 -5.34 15.80 -14.40
N LEU A 541 -6.23 16.50 -13.70
CA LEU A 541 -7.65 16.58 -14.01
C LEU A 541 -7.98 17.95 -14.59
N ARG A 542 -8.97 18.03 -15.47
CA ARG A 542 -9.60 19.30 -15.87
C ARG A 542 -10.99 19.39 -15.24
N VAL A 543 -11.34 20.55 -14.70
CA VAL A 543 -12.62 20.80 -14.03
C VAL A 543 -13.80 20.49 -14.97
N GLU A 544 -13.79 21.04 -16.18
CA GLU A 544 -14.79 20.79 -17.22
C GLU A 544 -14.96 19.29 -17.53
N HIS A 545 -13.85 18.54 -17.53
CA HIS A 545 -13.88 17.12 -17.81
C HIS A 545 -14.53 16.36 -16.65
N MET A 546 -14.26 16.73 -15.40
CA MET A 546 -14.94 16.12 -14.24
C MET A 546 -16.44 16.40 -14.24
N GLU A 547 -16.88 17.58 -14.67
CA GLU A 547 -18.30 17.91 -14.83
C GLU A 547 -18.98 17.08 -15.93
N GLN A 548 -18.25 16.78 -17.00
CA GLN A 548 -18.73 15.88 -18.04
C GLN A 548 -18.76 14.43 -17.55
N LEU A 549 -17.73 13.97 -16.83
CA LEU A 549 -17.69 12.62 -16.25
C LEU A 549 -18.82 12.40 -15.24
N GLU A 550 -19.18 13.41 -14.45
CA GLU A 550 -20.31 13.36 -13.50
C GLU A 550 -21.65 13.10 -14.22
N LYS A 551 -21.83 13.62 -15.43
CA LYS A 551 -23.01 13.34 -16.28
C LYS A 551 -22.90 11.97 -16.95
N ASN A 552 -21.74 11.66 -17.52
CA ASN A 552 -21.52 10.43 -18.29
C ASN A 552 -21.73 9.18 -17.44
N ILE A 553 -21.21 9.15 -16.20
CA ILE A 553 -21.31 7.97 -15.34
C ILE A 553 -22.76 7.59 -15.02
N VAL A 554 -23.66 8.57 -14.92
CA VAL A 554 -25.09 8.31 -14.72
C VAL A 554 -25.67 7.55 -15.92
N GLU A 555 -25.39 8.00 -17.14
CA GLU A 555 -25.87 7.33 -18.34
C GLU A 555 -25.25 5.93 -18.50
N ILE A 556 -23.95 5.79 -18.20
CA ILE A 556 -23.24 4.51 -18.20
C ILE A 556 -23.93 3.53 -17.24
N LEU A 557 -24.19 3.91 -15.99
CA LEU A 557 -24.86 3.03 -15.04
C LEU A 557 -26.30 2.71 -15.47
N CYS A 558 -27.03 3.64 -16.09
CA CYS A 558 -28.33 3.33 -16.70
C CYS A 558 -28.23 2.33 -17.87
N LYS A 559 -27.16 2.36 -18.67
CA LYS A 559 -26.90 1.31 -19.68
C LYS A 559 -26.66 -0.03 -19.00
N PHE A 560 -25.89 -0.07 -17.92
CA PHE A 560 -25.69 -1.29 -17.12
C PHE A 560 -27.00 -1.80 -16.54
N GLU A 561 -27.85 -0.94 -15.98
CA GLU A 561 -29.16 -1.32 -15.44
C GLU A 561 -30.01 -2.01 -16.50
N LYS A 562 -29.94 -1.59 -17.76
CA LYS A 562 -30.65 -2.24 -18.88
C LYS A 562 -30.08 -3.62 -19.26
N ILE A 563 -28.82 -3.90 -18.92
CA ILE A 563 -28.09 -5.12 -19.29
C ILE A 563 -28.16 -6.14 -18.14
N PHE A 564 -27.70 -5.75 -16.96
CA PHE A 564 -27.50 -6.63 -15.82
C PHE A 564 -28.75 -6.76 -14.94
N PRO A 565 -28.88 -7.85 -14.16
CA PRO A 565 -30.04 -8.05 -13.30
C PRO A 565 -29.96 -7.22 -12.01
N PRO A 566 -31.07 -7.02 -11.28
CA PRO A 566 -31.10 -6.17 -10.08
C PRO A 566 -30.09 -6.54 -8.99
N GLY A 567 -29.77 -7.84 -8.85
CA GLY A 567 -28.77 -8.35 -7.90
C GLY A 567 -27.33 -7.95 -8.19
N PHE A 568 -27.05 -7.37 -9.36
CA PHE A 568 -25.75 -6.83 -9.72
C PHE A 568 -25.44 -5.50 -9.02
N PHE A 569 -26.45 -4.66 -8.79
CA PHE A 569 -26.28 -3.28 -8.32
C PHE A 569 -26.27 -3.21 -6.79
N ASP A 570 -25.13 -3.47 -6.16
CA ASP A 570 -24.98 -3.18 -4.73
C ASP A 570 -24.45 -1.75 -4.51
N SER A 571 -24.06 -1.42 -3.28
CA SER A 571 -23.57 -0.08 -2.98
C SER A 571 -22.31 0.25 -3.80
N MET A 572 -21.45 -0.72 -4.09
CA MET A 572 -20.21 -0.48 -4.84
C MET A 572 -20.46 -0.09 -6.29
N GLU A 573 -21.50 -0.63 -6.94
CA GLU A 573 -21.91 -0.21 -8.29
C GLU A 573 -22.59 1.16 -8.30
N HIS A 574 -23.13 1.60 -7.16
CA HIS A 574 -23.77 2.90 -7.04
C HIS A 574 -22.77 4.05 -6.81
N LEU A 575 -21.76 3.85 -5.94
CA LEU A 575 -20.80 4.88 -5.55
C LEU A 575 -20.08 5.61 -6.72
N PRO A 576 -19.83 5.00 -7.90
CA PRO A 576 -19.23 5.68 -9.04
C PRO A 576 -19.88 7.01 -9.43
N ILE A 577 -21.19 7.20 -9.22
CA ILE A 577 -21.86 8.47 -9.52
C ILE A 577 -21.34 9.66 -8.70
N HIS A 578 -20.68 9.41 -7.58
CA HIS A 578 -20.15 10.43 -6.69
C HIS A 578 -18.66 10.73 -6.94
N LEU A 579 -17.95 9.84 -7.63
CA LEU A 579 -16.49 9.93 -7.73
C LEU A 579 -16.05 11.15 -8.53
N ALA A 580 -16.69 11.46 -9.66
CA ALA A 580 -16.32 12.62 -10.47
C ALA A 580 -16.49 13.94 -9.71
N TYR A 581 -17.55 14.04 -8.90
CA TYR A 581 -17.74 15.17 -7.98
C TYR A 581 -16.61 15.23 -6.93
N GLU A 582 -16.27 14.10 -6.29
CA GLU A 582 -15.17 14.06 -5.34
C GLU A 582 -13.83 14.42 -5.99
N ALA A 583 -13.57 14.00 -7.22
CA ALA A 583 -12.36 14.32 -7.98
C ALA A 583 -12.28 15.82 -8.30
N LYS A 584 -13.40 16.45 -8.65
CA LYS A 584 -13.49 17.90 -8.84
C LYS A 584 -13.20 18.66 -7.55
N VAL A 585 -13.80 18.22 -6.45
CA VAL A 585 -13.73 18.94 -5.17
C VAL A 585 -12.41 18.68 -4.44
N GLY A 586 -11.93 17.45 -4.38
CA GLY A 586 -10.71 17.07 -3.66
C GLY A 586 -9.42 17.07 -4.49
N GLY A 587 -9.52 17.28 -5.81
CA GLY A 587 -8.39 17.15 -6.75
C GLY A 587 -8.07 15.69 -7.12
N PRO A 588 -6.90 15.42 -7.74
CA PRO A 588 -6.56 14.10 -8.27
C PRO A 588 -6.71 12.95 -7.27
N VAL A 589 -7.24 11.83 -7.75
CA VAL A 589 -7.52 10.62 -6.94
C VAL A 589 -6.26 10.07 -6.27
N GLN A 590 -5.09 10.23 -6.90
CA GLN A 590 -3.84 9.64 -6.44
C GLN A 590 -3.40 10.03 -5.01
N TYR A 591 -3.95 11.13 -4.48
CA TYR A 591 -3.67 11.64 -3.13
C TYR A 591 -4.70 11.18 -2.09
N ARG A 592 -5.77 10.52 -2.53
CA ARG A 592 -6.99 10.25 -1.76
C ARG A 592 -7.49 8.82 -1.89
N TRP A 593 -6.65 7.92 -2.40
CA TRP A 593 -6.90 6.48 -2.49
C TRP A 593 -5.94 5.66 -1.61
N MET A 594 -6.27 4.38 -1.42
CA MET A 594 -5.57 3.51 -0.47
C MET A 594 -4.22 2.95 -0.96
N TYR A 595 -3.88 3.01 -2.26
CA TYR A 595 -2.68 2.36 -2.81
C TYR A 595 -1.38 2.64 -2.06
N PRO A 596 -1.00 3.91 -1.77
CA PRO A 596 0.27 4.18 -1.10
C PRO A 596 0.31 3.61 0.31
N PHE A 597 -0.82 3.58 1.01
CA PHE A 597 -0.93 3.11 2.39
C PHE A 597 -0.95 1.58 2.48
N GLU A 598 -1.63 0.89 1.57
CA GLU A 598 -1.59 -0.58 1.52
C GLU A 598 -0.23 -1.11 1.07
N ARG A 599 0.42 -0.43 0.11
CA ARG A 599 1.81 -0.74 -0.24
C ARG A 599 2.74 -0.48 0.94
N GLN A 600 2.42 0.50 1.79
CA GLN A 600 3.10 0.66 3.08
C GLN A 600 2.79 -0.45 4.09
N HIS A 601 1.61 -1.06 4.07
CA HIS A 601 1.32 -2.26 4.88
C HIS A 601 2.08 -3.49 4.37
N ILE A 602 2.44 -3.49 3.07
CA ILE A 602 3.41 -4.38 2.46
C ILE A 602 4.86 -3.89 2.72
N LEU A 603 5.13 -2.99 3.68
CA LEU A 603 6.49 -2.75 4.22
C LEU A 603 7.00 -3.91 5.07
N SER A 604 6.23 -4.98 5.25
CA SER A 604 6.85 -6.28 5.52
C SER A 604 7.75 -6.74 4.37
N THR A 605 7.70 -6.10 3.18
CA THR A 605 8.52 -6.36 1.98
C THR A 605 9.61 -5.32 1.73
N VAL A 606 9.58 -4.13 2.35
CA VAL A 606 10.80 -3.28 2.42
C VAL A 606 11.86 -3.90 3.35
N LEU A 607 11.46 -4.85 4.20
CA LEU A 607 12.38 -5.79 4.84
C LEU A 607 13.04 -6.80 3.87
N TRP A 608 12.71 -6.79 2.57
CA TRP A 608 13.15 -7.81 1.60
C TRP A 608 13.73 -7.28 0.28
N ASN A 609 13.85 -5.96 0.06
CA ASN A 609 14.49 -5.47 -1.18
C ASN A 609 15.08 -4.05 -1.05
N LEU A 610 15.76 -3.79 0.06
CA LEU A 610 16.62 -2.60 0.22
C LEU A 610 17.99 -2.78 -0.47
N ASP A 611 18.36 -4.01 -0.84
CA ASP A 611 19.59 -4.31 -1.57
C ASP A 611 19.65 -3.58 -2.93
N ILE A 612 18.54 -3.48 -3.67
CA ILE A 612 18.49 -2.77 -4.97
C ILE A 612 18.73 -1.26 -4.82
N ILE A 613 18.27 -0.65 -3.72
CA ILE A 613 18.40 0.81 -3.50
C ILE A 613 19.78 1.13 -2.92
N ARG A 614 20.27 0.30 -1.99
CA ARG A 614 21.63 0.41 -1.43
C ARG A 614 22.68 0.19 -2.51
N ASP A 615 22.56 -0.86 -3.32
CA ASP A 615 23.59 -1.24 -4.29
C ASP A 615 23.67 -0.24 -5.46
N ARG A 616 22.57 0.45 -5.79
CA ARG A 616 22.56 1.53 -6.79
C ARG A 616 23.22 2.81 -6.29
N ASP A 617 22.92 3.23 -5.06
CA ASP A 617 23.24 4.58 -4.58
C ASP A 617 24.52 4.64 -3.68
N PHE A 618 24.97 3.49 -3.16
CA PHE A 618 26.15 3.39 -2.28
C PHE A 618 27.47 3.80 -2.97
N PRO A 619 27.77 3.41 -4.23
CA PRO A 619 29.03 3.80 -4.88
C PRO A 619 29.16 5.33 -5.02
N GLN A 620 28.08 6.02 -5.39
CA GLN A 620 28.06 7.48 -5.49
C GLN A 620 28.14 8.16 -4.12
N TRP A 621 27.46 7.61 -3.12
CA TRP A 621 27.54 8.12 -1.76
C TRP A 621 28.96 7.96 -1.17
N LEU A 622 29.60 6.80 -1.34
CA LEU A 622 30.93 6.51 -0.81
C LEU A 622 31.98 7.45 -1.41
N LEU A 623 31.92 7.68 -2.73
CA LEU A 623 32.79 8.63 -3.42
C LEU A 623 32.62 10.06 -2.88
N ALA A 624 31.38 10.56 -2.80
CA ALA A 624 31.09 11.89 -2.26
C ALA A 624 31.50 12.02 -0.79
N HIS A 625 31.31 10.96 0.02
CA HIS A 625 31.67 10.97 1.44
C HIS A 625 33.18 11.08 1.64
N ILE A 626 33.99 10.37 0.86
CA ILE A 626 35.45 10.39 0.96
C ILE A 626 36.04 11.70 0.43
N GLN A 627 35.45 12.30 -0.60
CA GLN A 627 35.87 13.61 -1.12
C GLN A 627 35.61 14.78 -0.15
N HIS A 628 34.63 14.63 0.76
CA HIS A 628 34.19 15.70 1.66
C HIS A 628 34.53 15.46 3.14
N THR A 629 35.16 14.35 3.47
CA THR A 629 35.57 14.02 4.85
C THR A 629 36.91 14.67 5.19
N GLN A 630 37.01 15.28 6.38
CA GLN A 630 38.23 15.91 6.90
C GLN A 630 39.14 14.93 7.70
N ASN A 631 38.72 13.67 7.84
CA ASN A 631 39.48 12.64 8.55
C ASN A 631 40.47 11.95 7.60
N GLU A 632 41.56 11.39 8.15
CA GLU A 632 42.41 10.45 7.40
C GLU A 632 41.58 9.20 7.06
N VAL A 633 41.28 9.05 5.76
CA VAL A 633 40.67 7.85 5.18
C VAL A 633 41.80 7.00 4.65
N ASP A 634 41.77 5.70 4.98
CA ASP A 634 42.69 4.70 4.46
C ASP A 634 42.77 4.77 2.92
N ASP A 635 44.00 4.71 2.39
CA ASP A 635 44.27 4.89 0.96
C ASP A 635 43.62 3.79 0.10
N VAL A 636 43.46 2.58 0.64
CA VAL A 636 42.75 1.46 0.01
C VAL A 636 41.27 1.81 -0.17
N ILE A 637 40.65 2.36 0.86
CA ILE A 637 39.23 2.77 0.83
C ILE A 637 39.02 3.93 -0.14
N ARG A 638 39.96 4.89 -0.20
CA ARG A 638 39.92 5.98 -1.17
C ARG A 638 40.00 5.48 -2.61
N LYS A 639 40.82 4.47 -2.87
CA LYS A 639 40.96 3.86 -4.20
C LYS A 639 39.74 3.03 -4.62
N LEU A 640 39.16 2.25 -3.70
CA LEU A 640 37.92 1.51 -3.94
C LEU A 640 36.74 2.43 -4.27
N ALA A 641 36.64 3.58 -3.59
CA ALA A 641 35.57 4.55 -3.81
C ALA A 641 35.61 5.24 -5.18
N ASN A 642 36.77 5.33 -5.82
CA ASN A 642 36.90 5.86 -7.19
C ASN A 642 36.40 4.87 -8.25
N GLY A 643 36.03 3.65 -7.86
CA GLY A 643 35.55 2.59 -8.73
C GLY A 643 36.67 1.89 -9.52
N PRO A 644 36.36 0.73 -10.13
CA PRO A 644 37.30 0.04 -10.99
C PRO A 644 37.49 0.78 -12.32
N SER A 645 38.55 0.44 -13.03
CA SER A 645 38.74 0.81 -14.43
C SER A 645 37.50 0.46 -15.24
N ARG A 646 37.11 1.36 -16.16
CA ARG A 646 36.00 1.12 -17.09
C ARG A 646 36.32 0.08 -18.18
N ARG A 647 37.56 -0.44 -18.18
CA ARG A 647 38.01 -1.53 -19.03
C ARG A 647 38.27 -2.72 -18.12
N VAL A 648 37.68 -3.84 -18.48
CA VAL A 648 37.83 -5.12 -17.77
C VAL A 648 38.47 -6.12 -18.71
N SER A 649 39.23 -7.06 -18.14
CA SER A 649 39.76 -8.20 -18.87
C SER A 649 38.89 -9.41 -18.55
N CYS A 650 38.42 -10.12 -19.58
CA CYS A 650 37.61 -11.32 -19.41
C CYS A 650 38.46 -12.56 -19.74
N TYR A 651 38.32 -13.60 -18.93
CA TYR A 651 39.10 -14.83 -19.05
C TYR A 651 38.18 -16.03 -19.24
N LYS A 652 38.67 -17.01 -20.01
CA LYS A 652 37.94 -18.26 -20.28
C LYS A 652 38.08 -19.28 -19.14
N GLY A 653 38.93 -19.00 -18.16
CA GLY A 653 39.20 -19.84 -16.99
C GLY A 653 40.12 -19.15 -15.99
N TYR A 654 40.31 -19.75 -14.83
CA TYR A 654 41.02 -19.19 -13.68
C TYR A 654 41.57 -20.31 -12.79
N PHE A 655 42.71 -20.09 -12.12
CA PHE A 655 43.40 -21.12 -11.35
C PHE A 655 43.36 -20.83 -9.85
N VAL A 656 43.01 -21.84 -9.06
CA VAL A 656 42.95 -21.76 -7.59
C VAL A 656 43.49 -23.03 -6.99
N ASN A 657 44.49 -22.89 -6.11
CA ASN A 657 44.98 -24.00 -5.27
C ASN A 657 45.32 -25.30 -6.02
N GLY A 658 45.91 -25.17 -7.21
CA GLY A 658 46.28 -26.33 -8.03
C GLY A 658 45.20 -26.78 -9.03
N PHE A 659 44.02 -26.15 -9.00
CA PHE A 659 42.88 -26.52 -9.84
C PHE A 659 42.57 -25.45 -10.88
N LYS A 660 42.42 -25.89 -12.13
CA LYS A 660 42.09 -25.03 -13.28
C LYS A 660 40.58 -25.02 -13.51
N PHE A 661 39.95 -23.89 -13.25
CA PHE A 661 38.54 -23.66 -13.51
C PHE A 661 38.32 -23.06 -14.89
N HIS A 662 37.22 -23.42 -15.52
CA HIS A 662 36.84 -22.93 -16.85
C HIS A 662 35.44 -22.35 -16.84
N THR A 663 35.17 -21.44 -17.77
CA THR A 663 33.80 -21.05 -18.08
C THR A 663 33.07 -22.21 -18.74
N VAL A 664 31.75 -22.30 -18.53
CA VAL A 664 30.89 -23.32 -19.14
C VAL A 664 31.10 -23.37 -20.65
N GLU A 665 31.13 -22.21 -21.33
CA GLU A 665 31.34 -22.13 -22.78
C GLU A 665 32.69 -22.74 -23.21
N TYR A 666 33.75 -22.52 -22.44
CA TYR A 666 35.08 -23.05 -22.78
C TYR A 666 35.25 -24.53 -22.44
N GLY A 667 34.62 -25.00 -21.36
CA GLY A 667 34.76 -26.37 -20.85
C GLY A 667 33.91 -27.40 -21.57
N GLN A 668 32.83 -27.00 -22.25
CA GLN A 668 31.88 -27.91 -22.91
C GLN A 668 32.49 -28.80 -24.00
N SER A 669 33.60 -28.37 -24.63
CA SER A 669 34.26 -29.10 -25.71
C SER A 669 35.56 -29.81 -25.29
N LYS A 670 35.83 -29.94 -23.99
CA LYS A 670 37.07 -30.51 -23.43
C LYS A 670 36.81 -31.87 -22.78
N ALA A 671 37.85 -32.71 -22.72
CA ALA A 671 37.76 -34.06 -22.16
C ALA A 671 37.57 -34.09 -20.64
N THR A 672 37.98 -33.02 -19.94
CA THR A 672 37.80 -32.83 -18.50
C THR A 672 37.04 -31.53 -18.25
N THR A 673 35.99 -31.60 -17.41
CA THR A 673 35.08 -30.49 -17.15
C THR A 673 35.26 -29.98 -15.72
N ASN A 674 35.79 -28.76 -15.57
CA ASN A 674 35.98 -28.12 -14.27
C ASN A 674 35.41 -26.69 -14.26
N TYR A 675 34.10 -26.58 -14.45
CA TYR A 675 33.37 -25.31 -14.44
C TYR A 675 32.36 -25.23 -13.28
N GLY A 676 32.32 -26.21 -12.39
CA GLY A 676 31.55 -26.15 -11.15
C GLY A 676 32.31 -25.34 -10.10
N VAL A 677 31.64 -24.45 -9.38
CA VAL A 677 32.19 -23.65 -8.29
C VAL A 677 31.33 -23.79 -7.04
N CYS A 678 31.96 -23.77 -5.87
CA CYS A 678 31.31 -23.86 -4.57
C CYS A 678 31.60 -22.61 -3.74
N VAL A 679 30.59 -21.88 -3.33
CA VAL A 679 30.73 -20.76 -2.39
C VAL A 679 30.24 -21.21 -1.02
N LEU A 680 31.15 -21.25 -0.04
CA LEU A 680 30.80 -21.54 1.35
C LEU A 680 29.82 -20.48 1.86
N GLY A 681 28.63 -20.90 2.26
CA GLY A 681 27.58 -20.00 2.74
C GLY A 681 27.89 -19.44 4.12
N SER A 682 28.27 -18.16 4.20
CA SER A 682 28.33 -17.43 5.48
C SER A 682 27.00 -16.71 5.75
N THR A 683 25.97 -17.46 6.13
CA THR A 683 24.70 -16.89 6.61
C THR A 683 24.47 -17.19 8.08
N TYR A 684 23.95 -16.20 8.82
CA TYR A 684 23.72 -16.15 10.28
C TYR A 684 22.66 -17.15 10.84
N SER A 685 22.54 -18.35 10.27
CA SER A 685 21.74 -19.46 10.81
C SER A 685 22.65 -20.67 11.02
N GLU A 686 22.37 -21.49 12.03
CA GLU A 686 23.17 -22.67 12.45
C GLU A 686 23.23 -23.83 11.41
N CYS A 687 23.06 -23.54 10.12
CA CYS A 687 23.27 -24.46 9.01
C CYS A 687 24.13 -23.75 7.96
N GLU A 688 25.41 -24.10 7.90
CA GLU A 688 26.30 -23.77 6.78
C GLU A 688 25.80 -24.57 5.56
N VAL A 689 25.13 -23.90 4.63
CA VAL A 689 24.73 -24.50 3.35
C VAL A 689 25.66 -23.94 2.29
N ASP A 690 26.43 -24.82 1.66
CA ASP A 690 27.29 -24.46 0.54
C ASP A 690 26.44 -24.19 -0.71
N TYR A 691 26.78 -23.14 -1.46
CA TYR A 691 26.13 -22.81 -2.73
C TYR A 691 26.96 -23.33 -3.89
N TYR A 692 26.33 -24.10 -4.76
CA TYR A 692 26.96 -24.70 -5.93
C TYR A 692 26.46 -24.03 -7.21
N GLY A 693 27.37 -23.61 -8.07
CA GLY A 693 27.05 -22.96 -9.33
C GLY A 693 27.98 -23.36 -10.45
N LEU A 694 27.59 -23.03 -11.68
CA LEU A 694 28.39 -23.23 -12.89
C LEU A 694 28.99 -21.88 -13.32
N LEU A 695 30.30 -21.82 -13.50
CA LEU A 695 31.06 -20.61 -13.82
C LEU A 695 30.78 -20.17 -15.27
N GLU A 696 30.15 -19.02 -15.45
CA GLU A 696 29.82 -18.48 -16.78
C GLU A 696 30.87 -17.48 -17.26
N GLU A 697 31.30 -16.56 -16.40
CA GLU A 697 32.24 -15.51 -16.74
C GLU A 697 33.28 -15.31 -15.64
N VAL A 698 34.53 -15.07 -16.06
CA VAL A 698 35.62 -14.61 -15.19
C VAL A 698 36.04 -13.22 -15.64
N VAL A 699 35.82 -12.22 -14.80
CA VAL A 699 36.11 -10.82 -15.10
C VAL A 699 37.16 -10.30 -14.12
N GLU A 700 38.26 -9.76 -14.61
CA GLU A 700 39.25 -9.07 -13.79
C GLU A 700 38.95 -7.56 -13.76
N LEU A 701 38.74 -7.06 -12.54
CA LEU A 701 38.50 -5.68 -12.21
C LEU A 701 39.80 -5.06 -11.67
N GLU A 702 40.40 -4.17 -12.46
CA GLU A 702 41.56 -3.40 -12.03
C GLU A 702 41.10 -2.12 -11.32
N TYR A 703 41.59 -1.90 -10.11
CA TYR A 703 41.43 -0.63 -9.41
C TYR A 703 42.77 0.13 -9.42
N TYR A 704 42.75 1.38 -9.88
CA TYR A 704 43.95 2.18 -10.04
C TYR A 704 44.74 2.31 -8.72
N GLY A 705 45.95 1.75 -8.71
CA GLY A 705 46.91 1.88 -7.60
C GLY A 705 46.68 0.96 -6.39
N LEU A 706 45.80 -0.04 -6.48
CA LEU A 706 45.61 -1.07 -5.44
C LEU A 706 46.65 -2.20 -5.51
N GLY A 707 47.48 -2.25 -6.57
CA GLY A 707 48.58 -3.20 -6.71
C GLY A 707 48.16 -4.67 -6.92
N MET A 708 46.88 -4.98 -6.75
CA MET A 708 46.27 -6.28 -6.97
C MET A 708 44.95 -6.12 -7.72
N PRO A 709 44.69 -6.92 -8.76
CA PRO A 709 43.36 -7.01 -9.36
C PRO A 709 42.35 -7.63 -8.39
N LEU A 710 41.07 -7.37 -8.62
CA LEU A 710 39.98 -8.13 -8.03
C LEU A 710 39.31 -8.96 -9.13
N HIS A 711 39.11 -10.25 -8.89
CA HIS A 711 38.41 -11.11 -9.85
C HIS A 711 36.95 -11.25 -9.44
N TYR A 712 36.06 -10.92 -10.38
CA TYR A 712 34.63 -11.17 -10.28
C TYR A 712 34.30 -12.44 -11.06
N LEU A 713 33.68 -13.39 -10.38
CA LEU A 713 33.22 -14.65 -10.97
C LEU A 713 31.70 -14.62 -11.03
N SER A 714 31.15 -14.76 -12.24
CA SER A 714 29.70 -14.91 -12.44
C SER A 714 29.38 -16.39 -12.55
N ALA A 715 28.40 -16.87 -11.77
CA ALA A 715 27.95 -18.26 -11.82
C ALA A 715 26.44 -18.38 -11.66
N THR A 716 25.85 -19.35 -12.35
CA THR A 716 24.43 -19.73 -12.24
C THR A 716 24.25 -20.92 -11.31
N GLU A 717 23.18 -20.93 -10.51
CA GLU A 717 22.86 -22.02 -9.58
C GLU A 717 22.61 -23.35 -10.32
N ALA A 718 23.18 -24.46 -9.82
CA ALA A 718 23.04 -25.78 -10.43
C ALA A 718 21.84 -26.54 -9.82
N GLU A 719 20.88 -26.96 -10.65
CA GLU A 719 19.62 -27.60 -10.18
C GLU A 719 19.75 -29.11 -9.84
N GLU A 720 20.84 -29.80 -10.24
CA GLU A 720 21.10 -31.21 -9.91
C GLU A 720 22.58 -31.41 -9.50
N VAL A 721 22.81 -31.95 -8.30
CA VAL A 721 24.16 -32.06 -7.69
C VAL A 721 24.60 -33.53 -7.65
N ASN A 722 25.71 -33.85 -8.31
CA ASN A 722 26.39 -35.13 -8.15
C ASN A 722 27.39 -34.99 -6.97
N SER A 723 27.15 -35.66 -5.85
CA SER A 723 27.78 -35.34 -4.55
C SER A 723 29.30 -35.52 -4.51
N VAL A 724 29.89 -36.34 -5.41
CA VAL A 724 31.32 -36.68 -5.40
C VAL A 724 32.18 -35.61 -6.11
N GLU A 725 31.67 -34.94 -7.14
CA GLU A 725 32.42 -33.89 -7.88
C GLU A 725 32.56 -32.60 -7.08
N PHE A 726 31.58 -32.28 -6.24
CA PHE A 726 31.52 -31.00 -5.51
C PHE A 726 32.22 -31.01 -4.15
N GLU A 727 32.45 -32.17 -3.53
CA GLU A 727 33.21 -32.30 -2.28
C GLU A 727 34.71 -32.03 -2.50
N ALA A 728 35.24 -32.39 -3.68
CA ALA A 728 36.59 -32.06 -4.12
C ALA A 728 36.79 -30.54 -4.33
N LEU A 729 35.73 -29.83 -4.78
CA LEU A 729 35.74 -28.39 -5.00
C LEU A 729 35.78 -27.58 -3.70
N ARG A 730 35.16 -28.09 -2.63
CA ARG A 730 35.15 -27.46 -1.30
C ARG A 730 36.56 -27.39 -0.69
N HIS A 731 37.37 -28.43 -0.88
CA HIS A 731 38.76 -28.47 -0.42
C HIS A 731 39.69 -27.50 -1.18
N ALA A 732 39.31 -27.11 -2.41
CA ALA A 732 40.14 -26.30 -3.29
C ALA A 732 40.02 -24.78 -3.06
N MET A 733 39.11 -24.26 -2.22
CA MET A 733 38.80 -22.82 -2.17
C MET A 733 39.19 -22.08 -0.87
N ASP A 734 39.92 -22.72 0.06
CA ASP A 734 40.14 -22.22 1.43
C ASP A 734 41.31 -21.22 1.64
N SER A 735 41.89 -20.60 0.59
CA SER A 735 42.85 -19.47 0.74
C SER A 735 43.16 -18.72 -0.58
N TYR A 736 43.76 -17.53 -0.48
CA TYR A 736 43.87 -16.49 -1.53
C TYR A 736 44.50 -16.95 -2.86
N PRO A 737 43.94 -16.54 -4.02
CA PRO A 737 44.33 -17.04 -5.35
C PRO A 737 45.48 -16.27 -6.05
N THR A 738 46.09 -16.93 -7.06
CA THR A 738 47.17 -16.38 -7.92
C THR A 738 46.81 -16.48 -9.41
N ARG A 739 47.25 -15.50 -10.23
CA ARG A 739 46.94 -15.39 -11.68
C ARG A 739 47.64 -16.45 -12.55
N ILE A 740 47.03 -16.79 -13.69
CA ILE A 740 47.71 -17.35 -14.87
C ILE A 740 48.09 -16.17 -15.79
N GLY A 741 49.33 -16.13 -16.28
CA GLY A 741 49.77 -15.24 -17.37
C GLY A 741 49.50 -15.87 -18.74
N ASP A 742 49.30 -15.04 -19.76
CA ASP A 742 48.92 -15.45 -21.13
C ASP A 742 50.04 -16.14 -21.96
N GLU A 743 51.11 -16.64 -21.33
CA GLU A 743 52.17 -17.37 -22.03
C GLU A 743 52.59 -18.59 -21.23
N GLU A 744 52.01 -19.76 -21.52
CA GLU A 744 52.71 -21.03 -21.37
C GLU A 744 52.27 -21.99 -22.48
N HIS A 745 53.28 -22.38 -23.24
CA HIS A 745 53.28 -23.29 -24.36
C HIS A 745 52.72 -24.66 -23.98
N ASP A 746 52.08 -25.32 -24.95
CA ASP A 746 51.88 -26.77 -24.95
C ASP A 746 53.25 -27.46 -24.81
N GLU A 747 53.55 -28.02 -23.65
CA GLU A 747 54.57 -29.07 -23.50
C GLU A 747 53.88 -30.28 -22.84
N GLU A 748 53.60 -31.28 -23.69
CA GLU A 748 53.34 -32.65 -23.28
C GLU A 748 54.61 -33.20 -22.63
N GLU A 749 54.62 -33.32 -21.30
CA GLU A 749 55.59 -34.20 -20.63
C GLU A 749 54.94 -35.57 -20.39
N GLU A 750 55.39 -36.53 -21.21
CA GLU A 750 55.27 -37.96 -21.00
C GLU A 750 55.75 -38.33 -19.60
N PHE A 751 54.88 -38.94 -18.78
CA PHE A 751 55.33 -39.73 -17.63
C PHE A 751 55.33 -41.20 -18.03
N GLU A 752 56.54 -41.70 -18.29
CA GLU A 752 56.88 -43.11 -18.43
C GLU A 752 56.44 -43.91 -17.19
N GLU A 753 55.89 -45.10 -17.44
CA GLU A 753 55.68 -46.15 -16.46
C GLU A 753 57.02 -46.55 -15.82
N ILE A 754 57.12 -46.44 -14.50
CA ILE A 754 58.09 -47.21 -13.72
C ILE A 754 57.34 -47.94 -12.60
N GLU A 755 57.19 -49.24 -12.81
CA GLU A 755 56.95 -50.24 -11.78
C GLU A 755 58.10 -50.24 -10.76
N SER A 756 57.78 -50.31 -9.47
CA SER A 756 58.56 -51.15 -8.53
C SER A 756 57.80 -51.37 -7.22
N GLU A 757 57.38 -52.62 -7.09
CA GLU A 757 57.29 -53.50 -5.93
C GLU A 757 57.91 -53.06 -4.57
N GLU A 758 57.15 -53.44 -3.53
CA GLU A 758 57.53 -54.10 -2.27
C GLU A 758 58.54 -53.48 -1.27
N ASP A 759 57.96 -53.13 -0.11
CA ASP A 759 58.34 -53.53 1.26
C ASP A 759 59.83 -53.78 1.62
N SER A 760 60.32 -53.04 2.63
CA SER A 760 60.91 -53.68 3.82
C SER A 760 61.10 -52.74 5.02
N GLN A 761 61.01 -53.41 6.16
CA GLN A 761 61.10 -53.03 7.58
C GLN A 761 62.34 -52.24 8.04
N ASP A 762 62.14 -51.60 9.21
CA ASP A 762 63.08 -51.00 10.18
C ASP A 762 63.73 -49.63 9.88
#